data_AF-M5TDP6-F1
#
_entry.id   AF-M5TDP6-F1
#
_cell.length_a   1.000
_cell.length_b   1.000
_cell.length_c   1.000
_cell.angle_alpha   90.00
_cell.angle_beta   90.00
_cell.angle_gamma   90.00
#
_symmetry.space_group_name_H-M   'P 1'
#
loop_
_entity.id
_entity.type
_entity.pdbx_description
1 polymer ?
#
loop_
_entity_poly.entity_id
_entity_poly.type
_entity_poly.pdbx_seq_one_letter_code
_entity_poly.pdbx_strand_id
1 'polypeptide(L)'
;MNDSRSRNEDLKRIKPILSDLFDQGDPAQAYDDNLESDDDICPLYCSISRIKQRYQDPELIGRGGMKEVYRVYDARAVRHVAMAKPLPKFSSDQYDAFLREAHLTARMNHPNIIDLFDMDIDQQGRPFFTMELRHGQSLREVIRSLRDDPAENEIALHQRLELFLRVCDAVAYAHSRRVLHLDIKPENIFVGDYGEVKVCDWGMGVVMAREQGESESAVLLDPDLYGSLLQSVSGTPIYMAPEQKDTRQHKTPQMDIYALGCLLQEWLTLKAPSQSKSANSGIDPPLAATIAKAMAMLPEDRYQDVASLRQDISRFMLGYSTSVERASLRREAALFYRRHREACSIALGSLAILAMCVTFFIWQLSESRERALTAKAVAVDARAGAQEAQSRAIDAQQVAEDAQQKTAAALEHAEQAQRQAEASLAKYLAEKRESDRRRNSQIVAAARHSEFVIDAAMQRDDEMRSALQFALVQLDSILDFDPPPTSFAWNQKFWNLFLIQDFEAALDLSAAGKEITPELVMLAERYLPYRNADGYVDTAHFISLMQDLVTIDRWRAPLAEKMMLYDGIHDRTHEDKLAITRAWVQLNNPNWQGEELSYDPDSATVRLRGIGVKHLNRTFAAASKRHPNRFCLLHVLKPKVLDLRETSISDLSELRSLQLLELDIRQTPVTDLSPLMGNRTLRRLYLDPDAISDSQIASLPKSIEVIRGDGDTLLGPASN
;
A
#
# COMPACT_ATOMS: atom_id res chain seq x y z
N MET A 1 18.64 14.11 52.93
CA MET A 1 17.49 14.28 53.85
C MET A 1 16.86 15.67 53.67
N ASN A 2 16.61 16.11 52.43
CA ASN A 2 16.16 17.47 52.13
C ASN A 2 15.20 17.58 50.92
N ASP A 3 14.58 16.48 50.48
CA ASP A 3 13.71 16.46 49.29
C ASP A 3 12.24 16.07 49.59
N SER A 4 11.91 15.88 50.86
CA SER A 4 10.54 15.58 51.31
C SER A 4 9.81 16.79 51.91
N ARG A 5 10.48 17.95 52.04
CA ARG A 5 9.88 19.17 52.61
C ARG A 5 9.25 20.11 51.58
N SER A 6 9.75 20.21 50.34
CA SER A 6 9.13 21.12 49.35
C SER A 6 7.83 20.56 48.74
N ARG A 7 7.76 19.24 48.50
CA ARG A 7 6.55 18.57 47.99
C ARG A 7 5.32 18.71 48.91
N ASN A 8 5.54 18.92 50.21
CA ASN A 8 4.47 19.04 51.21
C ASN A 8 3.97 20.49 51.40
N GLU A 9 4.70 21.49 50.88
CA GLU A 9 4.22 22.88 50.85
C GLU A 9 3.37 23.17 49.60
N ASP A 10 3.70 22.55 48.46
CA ASP A 10 2.89 22.68 47.23
C ASP A 10 1.50 22.04 47.37
N LEU A 11 1.40 20.89 48.05
CA LEU A 11 0.13 20.23 48.39
C LEU A 11 -0.74 21.04 49.37
N LYS A 12 -0.15 21.95 50.16
CA LYS A 12 -0.90 22.84 51.07
C LYS A 12 -1.43 24.09 50.37
N ARG A 13 -0.86 24.49 49.23
CA ARG A 13 -1.37 25.60 48.41
C ARG A 13 -2.52 25.22 47.48
N ILE A 14 -2.67 23.94 47.16
CA ILE A 14 -3.71 23.44 46.24
C ILE A 14 -5.03 23.09 46.98
N LYS A 15 -4.96 22.74 48.27
CA LYS A 15 -6.14 22.40 49.08
C LYS A 15 -7.21 23.52 49.22
N PRO A 16 -6.86 24.81 49.36
CA PRO A 16 -7.86 25.88 49.43
C PRO A 16 -8.55 26.15 48.08
N ILE A 17 -7.85 25.92 46.96
CA ILE A 17 -8.39 26.12 45.60
C ILE A 17 -9.39 25.00 45.25
N LEU A 18 -9.15 23.79 45.76
CA LEU A 18 -10.11 22.68 45.62
C LEU A 18 -11.29 22.81 46.58
N SER A 19 -11.14 23.40 47.77
CA SER A 19 -12.31 23.65 48.64
C SER A 19 -13.24 24.71 48.04
N ASP A 20 -12.72 25.78 47.43
CA ASP A 20 -13.58 26.79 46.80
C ASP A 20 -14.30 26.29 45.54
N LEU A 21 -13.80 25.22 44.89
CA LEU A 21 -14.47 24.57 43.76
C LEU A 21 -15.56 23.57 44.17
N PHE A 22 -15.55 23.11 45.42
CA PHE A 22 -16.45 22.06 45.92
C PHE A 22 -17.30 22.48 47.14
N ASP A 23 -17.20 23.74 47.59
CA ASP A 23 -17.93 24.27 48.76
C ASP A 23 -18.89 25.42 48.39
N GLN A 24 -19.56 25.30 47.25
CA GLN A 24 -20.80 26.03 47.00
C GLN A 24 -22.00 25.09 47.19
N GLY A 25 -22.57 25.17 48.39
CA GLY A 25 -24.01 25.15 48.62
C GLY A 25 -24.78 23.87 48.28
N ASP A 26 -25.29 23.24 49.34
CA ASP A 26 -26.39 22.27 49.31
C ASP A 26 -27.50 22.65 48.30
N PRO A 27 -27.69 21.89 47.20
CA PRO A 27 -28.73 22.16 46.21
C PRO A 27 -29.97 21.31 46.51
N ALA A 28 -30.42 21.29 47.77
CA ALA A 28 -31.67 20.60 48.12
C ALA A 28 -32.92 21.49 48.02
N GLN A 29 -32.80 22.79 47.71
CA GLN A 29 -33.96 23.67 47.56
C GLN A 29 -33.74 24.73 46.47
N ALA A 30 -34.66 24.75 45.51
CA ALA A 30 -34.81 25.72 44.41
C ALA A 30 -33.96 25.48 43.15
N TYR A 31 -34.26 24.42 42.41
CA TYR A 31 -34.34 24.51 40.94
C TYR A 31 -35.66 23.92 40.46
N ASP A 32 -36.38 24.78 39.77
CA ASP A 32 -37.71 24.62 39.17
C ASP A 32 -37.68 23.56 38.06
N ASP A 33 -38.84 22.95 37.81
CA ASP A 33 -39.10 21.85 36.88
C ASP A 33 -38.50 22.08 35.48
N ASN A 34 -37.43 21.33 35.14
CA ASN A 34 -37.06 20.81 33.81
C ASN A 34 -35.62 20.24 33.84
N LEU A 35 -35.38 19.23 34.67
CA LEU A 35 -34.21 18.37 34.51
C LEU A 35 -34.49 17.45 33.32
N GLU A 36 -33.89 17.75 32.17
CA GLU A 36 -33.57 16.73 31.17
C GLU A 36 -33.02 15.51 31.91
N SER A 37 -33.58 14.34 31.62
CA SER A 37 -33.27 13.14 32.39
C SER A 37 -31.77 12.85 32.33
N ASP A 38 -31.17 12.23 33.36
CA ASP A 38 -29.76 11.77 33.29
C ASP A 38 -29.46 10.91 32.04
N ASP A 39 -30.50 10.39 31.37
CA ASP A 39 -30.42 9.69 30.08
C ASP A 39 -30.06 10.61 28.90
N ASP A 40 -30.33 11.92 28.96
CA ASP A 40 -30.11 12.87 27.86
C ASP A 40 -28.65 13.38 27.79
N ILE A 41 -27.93 13.38 28.92
CA ILE A 41 -26.55 13.90 29.01
C ILE A 41 -25.51 12.84 28.60
N CYS A 42 -25.76 11.55 28.91
CA CYS A 42 -24.82 10.44 28.66
C CYS A 42 -25.55 9.14 28.25
N PRO A 43 -26.30 9.14 27.13
CA PRO A 43 -27.19 8.03 26.74
C PRO A 43 -26.47 6.69 26.56
N LEU A 44 -25.21 6.70 26.08
CA LEU A 44 -24.40 5.48 25.93
C LEU A 44 -23.98 4.88 27.29
N TYR A 45 -23.65 5.72 28.28
CA TYR A 45 -23.31 5.25 29.62
C TYR A 45 -24.54 4.67 30.33
N CYS A 46 -25.69 5.35 30.24
CA CYS A 46 -26.95 4.90 30.82
C CYS A 46 -27.45 3.60 30.18
N SER A 47 -27.35 3.45 28.86
CA SER A 47 -27.72 2.21 28.18
C SER A 47 -26.82 1.03 28.55
N ILE A 48 -25.49 1.21 28.58
CA ILE A 48 -24.56 0.13 28.96
C ILE A 48 -24.71 -0.28 30.43
N SER A 49 -24.89 0.67 31.34
CA SER A 49 -25.02 0.41 32.79
C SER A 49 -26.30 -0.36 33.15
N ARG A 50 -27.38 -0.21 32.37
CA ARG A 50 -28.64 -0.95 32.53
C ARG A 50 -28.53 -2.43 32.10
N ILE A 51 -27.51 -2.81 31.33
CA ILE A 51 -27.32 -4.18 30.84
C ILE A 51 -26.84 -5.09 31.97
N LYS A 52 -27.79 -5.89 32.51
CA LYS A 52 -27.51 -6.91 33.54
C LYS A 52 -26.86 -8.17 32.98
N GLN A 53 -27.25 -8.59 31.78
CA GLN A 53 -26.69 -9.75 31.10
C GLN A 53 -26.00 -9.30 29.81
N ARG A 54 -24.67 -9.32 29.80
CA ARG A 54 -23.87 -8.85 28.66
C ARG A 54 -24.05 -9.72 27.41
N TYR A 55 -23.92 -11.03 27.57
CA TYR A 55 -24.02 -11.98 26.46
C TYR A 55 -25.42 -12.62 26.41
N GLN A 56 -26.10 -12.39 25.29
CA GLN A 56 -27.51 -12.75 25.08
C GLN A 56 -27.67 -13.65 23.85
N ASP A 57 -28.83 -14.29 23.73
CA ASP A 57 -29.28 -15.09 22.58
C ASP A 57 -28.26 -16.12 22.05
N PRO A 58 -27.83 -17.09 22.89
CA PRO A 58 -26.87 -18.10 22.46
C PRO A 58 -27.48 -19.06 21.44
N GLU A 59 -26.91 -19.07 20.24
CA GLU A 59 -27.22 -19.99 19.16
C GLU A 59 -26.03 -20.92 18.93
N LEU A 60 -26.21 -22.24 19.04
CA LEU A 60 -25.12 -23.19 18.83
C LEU A 60 -24.73 -23.23 17.34
N ILE A 61 -23.50 -22.80 17.03
CA ILE A 61 -22.98 -22.75 15.65
C ILE A 61 -21.95 -23.83 15.36
N GLY A 62 -21.39 -24.48 16.39
CA GLY A 62 -20.42 -25.55 16.20
C GLY A 62 -20.14 -26.34 17.46
N ARG A 63 -19.80 -27.62 17.29
CA ARG A 63 -19.39 -28.51 18.38
C ARG A 63 -18.08 -29.21 18.00
N GLY A 64 -17.02 -28.92 18.75
CA GLY A 64 -15.72 -29.55 18.60
C GLY A 64 -15.50 -30.70 19.58
N GLY A 65 -14.26 -31.19 19.66
CA GLY A 65 -13.88 -32.28 20.56
C GLY A 65 -13.86 -31.90 22.05
N MET A 66 -13.54 -30.64 22.35
CA MET A 66 -13.40 -30.12 23.73
C MET A 66 -14.39 -29.00 24.07
N LYS A 67 -14.98 -28.34 23.06
CA LYS A 67 -15.80 -27.13 23.25
C LYS A 67 -17.03 -27.07 22.34
N GLU A 68 -18.06 -26.39 22.81
CA GLU A 68 -19.21 -25.90 22.06
C GLU A 68 -19.01 -24.42 21.76
N VAL A 69 -19.30 -24.00 20.53
CA VAL A 69 -19.18 -22.61 20.09
C VAL A 69 -20.57 -22.08 19.77
N TYR A 70 -20.93 -20.97 20.38
CA TYR A 70 -22.21 -20.31 20.25
C TYR A 70 -22.03 -18.95 19.57
N ARG A 71 -22.92 -18.59 18.65
CA ARG A 71 -23.10 -17.18 18.29
C ARG A 71 -23.89 -16.53 19.43
N VAL A 72 -23.35 -15.46 19.99
CA VAL A 72 -23.99 -14.69 21.05
C VAL A 72 -23.98 -13.21 20.68
N TYR A 73 -24.94 -12.45 21.19
CA TYR A 73 -24.96 -10.99 21.06
C TYR A 73 -24.29 -10.38 22.31
N ASP A 74 -23.18 -9.65 22.12
CA ASP A 74 -22.58 -8.81 23.16
C ASP A 74 -23.35 -7.49 23.20
N ALA A 75 -24.32 -7.39 24.13
CA ALA A 75 -25.20 -6.24 24.24
C ALA A 75 -24.47 -4.95 24.62
N ARG A 76 -23.32 -5.03 25.28
CA ARG A 76 -22.52 -3.84 25.64
C ARG A 76 -21.74 -3.31 24.43
N ALA A 77 -21.18 -4.20 23.63
CA ALA A 77 -20.43 -3.86 22.42
C ALA A 77 -21.29 -3.77 21.16
N VAL A 78 -22.59 -4.09 21.26
CA VAL A 78 -23.59 -4.02 20.18
C VAL A 78 -23.12 -4.83 18.94
N ARG A 79 -22.65 -6.06 19.14
CA ARG A 79 -22.15 -6.93 18.06
C ARG A 79 -22.34 -8.41 18.37
N HIS A 80 -22.43 -9.23 17.32
CA HIS A 80 -22.34 -10.68 17.48
C HIS A 80 -20.89 -11.15 17.61
N VAL A 81 -20.66 -12.09 18.52
CA VAL A 81 -19.36 -12.73 18.74
C VAL A 81 -19.53 -14.25 18.83
N ALA A 82 -18.45 -14.99 18.60
CA ALA A 82 -18.42 -16.42 18.87
C ALA A 82 -17.97 -16.66 20.32
N MET A 83 -18.80 -17.34 21.11
CA MET A 83 -18.51 -17.74 22.50
C MET A 83 -18.20 -19.23 22.55
N ALA A 84 -16.98 -19.58 22.90
CA ALA A 84 -16.61 -20.95 23.18
C ALA A 84 -16.89 -21.29 24.66
N LYS A 85 -17.41 -22.49 24.90
CA LYS A 85 -17.60 -23.09 26.23
C LYS A 85 -17.08 -24.53 26.22
N PRO A 86 -16.48 -25.04 27.31
CA PRO A 86 -16.14 -26.45 27.39
C PRO A 86 -17.40 -27.31 27.32
N LEU A 87 -17.29 -28.50 26.74
CA LEU A 87 -18.41 -29.44 26.66
C LEU A 87 -18.92 -29.76 28.09
N PRO A 88 -20.24 -29.93 28.31
CA PRO A 88 -20.81 -30.12 29.66
C PRO A 88 -20.26 -31.31 30.46
N LYS A 89 -19.63 -32.28 29.78
CA LYS A 89 -19.00 -33.46 30.38
C LYS A 89 -17.62 -33.21 31.00
N PHE A 90 -17.01 -32.06 30.75
CA PHE A 90 -15.66 -31.74 31.21
C PHE A 90 -15.70 -31.17 32.65
N SER A 91 -14.83 -31.69 33.51
CA SER A 91 -14.66 -31.24 34.90
C SER A 91 -13.67 -30.07 35.02
N SER A 92 -13.58 -29.48 36.20
CA SER A 92 -12.66 -28.39 36.55
C SER A 92 -11.21 -28.66 36.12
N ASP A 93 -10.76 -29.90 36.24
CA ASP A 93 -9.37 -30.30 35.96
C ASP A 93 -9.02 -30.22 34.46
N GLN A 94 -10.02 -30.07 33.60
CA GLN A 94 -9.86 -29.96 32.15
C GLN A 94 -10.13 -28.53 31.63
N TYR A 95 -10.53 -27.61 32.51
CA TYR A 95 -10.74 -26.20 32.17
C TYR A 95 -9.44 -25.49 31.84
N ASP A 96 -8.33 -25.89 32.46
CA ASP A 96 -7.00 -25.33 32.18
C ASP A 96 -6.61 -25.51 30.71
N ALA A 97 -6.83 -26.69 30.13
CA ALA A 97 -6.52 -26.95 28.72
C ALA A 97 -7.36 -26.06 27.77
N PHE A 98 -8.62 -25.83 28.14
CA PHE A 98 -9.53 -24.94 27.39
C PHE A 98 -9.12 -23.47 27.50
N LEU A 99 -8.80 -22.98 28.71
CA LEU A 99 -8.35 -21.61 28.94
C LEU A 99 -6.96 -21.36 28.36
N ARG A 100 -6.11 -22.39 28.29
CA ARG A 100 -4.79 -22.31 27.66
C ARG A 100 -4.89 -21.88 26.20
N GLU A 101 -5.84 -22.44 25.46
CA GLU A 101 -6.09 -22.04 24.07
C GLU A 101 -6.42 -20.55 23.96
N ALA A 102 -7.32 -20.07 24.82
CA ALA A 102 -7.71 -18.67 24.85
C ALA A 102 -6.52 -17.78 25.19
N HIS A 103 -5.73 -18.12 26.22
CA HIS A 103 -4.52 -17.39 26.58
C HIS A 103 -3.46 -17.37 25.47
N LEU A 104 -3.25 -18.48 24.76
CA LEU A 104 -2.33 -18.53 23.62
C LEU A 104 -2.82 -17.58 22.52
N THR A 105 -4.11 -17.66 22.16
CA THR A 105 -4.73 -16.81 21.14
C THR A 105 -4.63 -15.33 21.51
N ALA A 106 -4.92 -14.96 22.77
CA ALA A 106 -4.85 -13.58 23.28
C ALA A 106 -3.47 -12.92 23.14
N ARG A 107 -2.38 -13.70 23.10
CA ARG A 107 -1.01 -13.18 22.96
C ARG A 107 -0.68 -12.76 21.53
N MET A 108 -1.55 -13.08 20.58
CA MET A 108 -1.36 -12.81 19.17
C MET A 108 -2.35 -11.74 18.73
N ASN A 109 -1.86 -10.81 17.91
CA ASN A 109 -2.66 -9.77 17.28
C ASN A 109 -2.09 -9.63 15.85
N HIS A 110 -2.81 -10.20 14.90
CA HIS A 110 -2.39 -10.26 13.50
C HIS A 110 -3.64 -10.41 12.62
N PRO A 111 -3.74 -9.69 11.48
CA PRO A 111 -4.94 -9.71 10.64
C PRO A 111 -5.33 -11.11 10.16
N ASN A 112 -4.37 -12.05 10.07
CA ASN A 112 -4.61 -13.43 9.65
C ASN A 112 -4.71 -14.45 10.79
N ILE A 113 -4.83 -14.00 12.05
CA ILE A 113 -5.13 -14.84 13.21
C ILE A 113 -6.49 -14.41 13.76
N ILE A 114 -7.25 -15.36 14.30
CA ILE A 114 -8.54 -15.07 14.92
C ILE A 114 -8.36 -14.24 16.20
N ASP A 115 -9.14 -13.17 16.34
CA ASP A 115 -9.03 -12.27 17.49
C ASP A 115 -9.84 -12.79 18.69
N LEU A 116 -9.22 -12.77 19.87
CA LEU A 116 -9.88 -13.03 21.15
C LEU A 116 -10.35 -11.70 21.76
N PHE A 117 -11.59 -11.66 22.25
CA PHE A 117 -12.18 -10.45 22.84
C PHE A 117 -12.27 -10.49 24.36
N ASP A 118 -12.64 -11.62 24.94
CA ASP A 118 -12.87 -11.71 26.39
C ASP A 118 -12.70 -13.15 26.91
N MET A 119 -12.40 -13.30 28.20
CA MET A 119 -12.35 -14.55 28.94
C MET A 119 -12.98 -14.34 30.31
N ASP A 120 -13.95 -15.17 30.68
CA ASP A 120 -14.66 -15.03 31.95
C ASP A 120 -15.27 -16.38 32.38
N ILE A 121 -15.91 -16.41 33.54
CA ILE A 121 -16.57 -17.57 34.12
C ILE A 121 -18.06 -17.31 34.21
N ASP A 122 -18.88 -18.23 33.70
CA ASP A 122 -20.34 -18.11 33.78
C ASP A 122 -20.87 -18.36 35.20
N GLN A 123 -22.15 -18.06 35.43
CA GLN A 123 -22.79 -18.23 36.74
C GLN A 123 -22.80 -19.68 37.26
N GLN A 124 -22.57 -20.66 36.38
CA GLN A 124 -22.45 -22.07 36.76
C GLN A 124 -21.00 -22.49 37.06
N GLY A 125 -20.05 -21.54 37.08
CA GLY A 125 -18.64 -21.80 37.32
C GLY A 125 -17.90 -22.36 36.11
N ARG A 126 -18.48 -22.31 34.90
CA ARG A 126 -17.82 -22.81 33.69
C ARG A 126 -17.10 -21.68 32.97
N PRO A 127 -15.82 -21.84 32.60
CA PRO A 127 -15.12 -20.83 31.83
C PRO A 127 -15.72 -20.70 30.43
N PHE A 128 -15.63 -19.50 29.88
CA PHE A 128 -15.90 -19.25 28.48
C PHE A 128 -14.94 -18.19 27.96
N PHE A 129 -14.80 -18.14 26.65
CA PHE A 129 -14.11 -17.03 26.01
C PHE A 129 -14.84 -16.62 24.75
N THR A 130 -14.75 -15.34 24.42
CA THR A 130 -15.36 -14.77 23.22
C THR A 130 -14.30 -14.39 22.21
N MET A 131 -14.59 -14.60 20.93
CA MET A 131 -13.70 -14.35 19.81
C MET A 131 -14.49 -13.79 18.62
N GLU A 132 -13.76 -13.35 17.60
CA GLU A 132 -14.31 -12.96 16.31
C GLU A 132 -15.30 -14.02 15.79
N LEU A 133 -16.51 -13.58 15.43
CA LEU A 133 -17.47 -14.45 14.74
C LEU A 133 -16.99 -14.62 13.31
N ARG A 134 -16.57 -15.83 12.97
CA ARG A 134 -16.03 -16.14 11.63
C ARG A 134 -17.12 -15.98 10.57
N HIS A 135 -16.79 -15.28 9.49
CA HIS A 135 -17.58 -15.18 8.28
C HIS A 135 -16.91 -16.01 7.15
N GLY A 136 -17.71 -16.55 6.23
CA GLY A 136 -17.22 -17.43 5.16
C GLY A 136 -17.13 -18.91 5.55
N GLN A 137 -16.27 -19.65 4.82
CA GLN A 137 -16.16 -21.11 4.93
C GLN A 137 -14.77 -21.53 5.38
N SER A 138 -14.67 -22.72 5.97
CA SER A 138 -13.36 -23.35 6.20
C SER A 138 -12.72 -23.72 4.86
N LEU A 139 -11.39 -23.68 4.79
CA LEU A 139 -10.65 -24.08 3.59
C LEU A 139 -10.94 -25.55 3.23
N ARG A 140 -11.30 -26.39 4.21
CA ARG A 140 -11.78 -27.76 3.97
C ARG A 140 -13.05 -27.78 3.13
N GLU A 141 -14.03 -26.94 3.45
CA GLU A 141 -15.29 -26.84 2.71
C GLU A 141 -15.05 -26.30 1.30
N VAL A 142 -14.18 -25.29 1.17
CA VAL A 142 -13.76 -24.75 -0.13
C VAL A 142 -13.07 -25.84 -0.98
N ILE A 143 -12.16 -26.62 -0.41
CA ILE A 143 -11.52 -27.75 -1.12
C ILE A 143 -12.55 -28.78 -1.57
N ARG A 144 -13.58 -29.04 -0.76
CA ARG A 144 -14.64 -29.99 -1.08
C ARG A 144 -15.50 -29.47 -2.24
N SER A 145 -15.96 -28.20 -2.18
CA SER A 145 -16.77 -27.60 -3.25
C SER A 145 -16.02 -27.62 -4.60
N LEU A 146 -14.74 -27.20 -4.61
CA LEU A 146 -13.91 -27.21 -5.82
C LEU A 146 -13.62 -28.61 -6.38
N ARG A 147 -13.68 -29.65 -5.53
CA ARG A 147 -13.50 -31.04 -5.96
C ARG A 147 -14.77 -31.59 -6.60
N ASP A 148 -15.92 -31.24 -6.03
CA ASP A 148 -17.22 -31.76 -6.45
C ASP A 148 -17.74 -31.03 -7.71
N ASP A 149 -17.39 -29.76 -7.91
CA ASP A 149 -17.67 -28.99 -9.13
C ASP A 149 -16.39 -28.41 -9.78
N PRO A 150 -15.77 -29.13 -10.72
CA PRO A 150 -14.60 -28.65 -11.45
C PRO A 150 -14.87 -27.47 -12.41
N ALA A 151 -16.14 -27.14 -12.69
CA ALA A 151 -16.48 -25.97 -13.51
C ALA A 151 -16.30 -24.66 -12.71
N GLU A 152 -16.43 -24.71 -11.38
CA GLU A 152 -16.10 -23.63 -10.44
C GLU A 152 -14.60 -23.52 -10.12
N ASN A 153 -13.74 -24.21 -10.87
CA ASN A 153 -12.28 -24.13 -10.74
C ASN A 153 -11.72 -22.79 -11.28
N GLU A 154 -12.45 -21.70 -11.03
CA GLU A 154 -12.18 -20.31 -11.43
C GLU A 154 -11.15 -19.62 -10.54
N ILE A 155 -10.85 -20.16 -9.35
CA ILE A 155 -9.79 -19.60 -8.49
C ILE A 155 -8.44 -19.88 -9.15
N ALA A 156 -7.94 -18.88 -9.87
CA ALA A 156 -6.65 -18.90 -10.54
C ALA A 156 -5.56 -19.30 -9.55
N LEU A 157 -4.57 -20.08 -10.02
CA LEU A 157 -3.41 -20.51 -9.24
C LEU A 157 -2.78 -19.37 -8.43
N HIS A 158 -2.75 -18.17 -9.00
CA HIS A 158 -2.26 -16.96 -8.34
C HIS A 158 -3.02 -16.65 -7.03
N GLN A 159 -4.35 -16.62 -7.07
CA GLN A 159 -5.19 -16.35 -5.90
C GLN A 159 -5.03 -17.44 -4.82
N ARG A 160 -4.91 -18.71 -5.23
CA ARG A 160 -4.63 -19.82 -4.30
C ARG A 160 -3.34 -19.62 -3.52
N LEU A 161 -2.29 -19.18 -4.22
CA LEU A 161 -1.00 -18.90 -3.62
C LEU A 161 -1.04 -17.64 -2.74
N GLU A 162 -1.78 -16.59 -3.12
CA GLU A 162 -1.99 -15.42 -2.26
C GLU A 162 -2.66 -15.80 -0.92
N LEU A 163 -3.71 -16.61 -0.95
CA LEU A 163 -4.38 -17.10 0.27
C LEU A 163 -3.40 -17.91 1.14
N PHE A 164 -2.60 -18.77 0.51
CA PHE A 164 -1.57 -19.54 1.22
C PHE A 164 -0.51 -18.64 1.86
N LEU A 165 -0.06 -17.59 1.17
CA LEU A 165 0.90 -16.63 1.71
C LEU A 165 0.35 -15.94 2.97
N ARG A 166 -0.95 -15.62 3.03
CA ARG A 166 -1.59 -15.07 4.24
C ARG A 166 -1.57 -16.05 5.42
N VAL A 167 -1.70 -17.36 5.16
CA VAL A 167 -1.51 -18.39 6.20
C VAL A 167 -0.05 -18.42 6.68
N CYS A 168 0.92 -18.34 5.75
CA CYS A 168 2.33 -18.24 6.13
C CYS A 168 2.61 -17.00 6.99
N ASP A 169 1.96 -15.86 6.71
CA ASP A 169 2.13 -14.63 7.49
C ASP A 169 1.65 -14.80 8.93
N ALA A 170 0.49 -15.41 9.13
CA ALA A 170 -0.02 -15.75 10.46
C ALA A 170 0.94 -16.65 11.24
N VAL A 171 1.42 -17.74 10.62
CA VAL A 171 2.29 -18.72 11.30
C VAL A 171 3.67 -18.12 11.56
N ALA A 172 4.24 -17.36 10.62
CA ALA A 172 5.50 -16.64 10.82
C ALA A 172 5.40 -15.63 11.97
N TYR A 173 4.28 -14.91 12.06
CA TYR A 173 4.00 -14.02 13.18
C TYR A 173 3.93 -14.78 14.51
N ALA A 174 3.20 -15.89 14.57
CA ALA A 174 3.11 -16.72 15.77
C ALA A 174 4.49 -17.25 16.21
N HIS A 175 5.30 -17.72 15.26
CA HIS A 175 6.68 -18.16 15.52
C HIS A 175 7.56 -17.03 16.07
N SER A 176 7.39 -15.79 15.57
CA SER A 176 8.09 -14.61 16.11
C SER A 176 7.69 -14.29 17.56
N ARG A 177 6.46 -14.65 17.96
CA ARG A 177 5.96 -14.59 19.34
C ARG A 177 6.28 -15.83 20.16
N ARG A 178 7.10 -16.73 19.62
CA ARG A 178 7.50 -18.03 20.18
C ARG A 178 6.33 -19.00 20.40
N VAL A 179 5.27 -18.88 19.62
CA VAL A 179 4.11 -19.78 19.67
C VAL A 179 4.14 -20.70 18.45
N LEU A 180 4.06 -22.01 18.67
CA LEU A 180 3.86 -23.02 17.63
C LEU A 180 2.38 -23.39 17.56
N HIS A 181 1.87 -23.69 16.36
CA HIS A 181 0.47 -24.05 16.17
C HIS A 181 0.21 -25.56 16.34
N LEU A 182 1.05 -26.40 15.74
CA LEU A 182 1.05 -27.87 15.80
C LEU A 182 -0.21 -28.61 15.28
N ASP A 183 -1.21 -27.90 14.75
CA ASP A 183 -2.44 -28.46 14.19
C ASP A 183 -2.92 -27.65 12.96
N ILE A 184 -1.97 -27.28 12.08
CA ILE A 184 -2.29 -26.59 10.83
C ILE A 184 -2.93 -27.59 9.86
N LYS A 185 -4.18 -27.32 9.47
CA LYS A 185 -4.98 -28.13 8.55
C LYS A 185 -6.12 -27.29 7.94
N PRO A 186 -6.72 -27.71 6.81
CA PRO A 186 -7.76 -26.92 6.15
C PRO A 186 -8.98 -26.57 7.02
N GLU A 187 -9.32 -27.39 8.01
CA GLU A 187 -10.43 -27.13 8.95
C GLU A 187 -10.17 -25.91 9.86
N ASN A 188 -8.90 -25.59 10.09
CA ASN A 188 -8.45 -24.52 10.98
C ASN A 188 -8.10 -23.22 10.22
N ILE A 189 -8.34 -23.18 8.90
CA ILE A 189 -8.14 -22.00 8.07
C ILE A 189 -9.51 -21.57 7.55
N PHE A 190 -9.92 -20.34 7.86
CA PHE A 190 -11.16 -19.76 7.35
C PHE A 190 -10.86 -18.78 6.22
N VAL A 191 -11.69 -18.83 5.19
CA VAL A 191 -11.65 -17.93 4.03
C VAL A 191 -12.97 -17.17 3.96
N GLY A 192 -12.88 -15.85 4.10
CA GLY A 192 -14.02 -14.93 4.01
C GLY A 192 -14.39 -14.56 2.58
N ASP A 193 -15.59 -14.03 2.39
CA ASP A 193 -16.15 -13.67 1.07
C ASP A 193 -15.32 -12.58 0.34
N TYR A 194 -14.55 -11.79 1.08
CA TYR A 194 -13.68 -10.72 0.55
C TYR A 194 -12.20 -11.13 0.49
N GLY A 195 -11.90 -12.42 0.62
CA GLY A 195 -10.53 -12.96 0.57
C GLY A 195 -9.76 -12.84 1.88
N GLU A 196 -10.44 -12.54 2.99
CA GLU A 196 -9.83 -12.62 4.33
C GLU A 196 -9.41 -14.06 4.63
N VAL A 197 -8.29 -14.22 5.31
CA VAL A 197 -7.79 -15.54 5.75
C VAL A 197 -7.54 -15.47 7.24
N LYS A 198 -8.15 -16.38 8.01
CA LYS A 198 -8.02 -16.43 9.47
C LYS A 198 -7.57 -17.82 9.91
N VAL A 199 -6.42 -17.90 10.57
CA VAL A 199 -5.91 -19.10 11.23
C VAL A 199 -6.54 -19.21 12.62
N CYS A 200 -7.15 -20.35 12.87
CA CYS A 200 -7.97 -20.63 14.05
C CYS A 200 -7.48 -21.88 14.80
N ASP A 201 -8.02 -22.09 16.01
CA ASP A 201 -7.84 -23.30 16.82
C ASP A 201 -6.38 -23.58 17.26
N TRP A 202 -5.96 -22.82 18.27
CA TRP A 202 -4.62 -22.91 18.87
C TRP A 202 -4.57 -23.93 20.02
N GLY A 203 -5.54 -24.85 20.09
CA GLY A 203 -5.70 -25.78 21.21
C GLY A 203 -4.50 -26.69 21.43
N MET A 204 -3.77 -27.05 20.36
CA MET A 204 -2.54 -27.85 20.41
C MET A 204 -1.26 -27.02 20.51
N GLY A 205 -1.39 -25.69 20.48
CA GLY A 205 -0.25 -24.79 20.42
C GLY A 205 0.59 -24.81 21.70
N VAL A 206 1.87 -24.52 21.54
CA VAL A 206 2.84 -24.48 22.65
C VAL A 206 3.71 -23.24 22.55
N VAL A 207 4.14 -22.71 23.69
CA VAL A 207 5.13 -21.64 23.76
C VAL A 207 6.52 -22.29 23.82
N MET A 208 7.42 -21.90 22.92
CA MET A 208 8.80 -22.39 22.93
C MET A 208 9.53 -21.91 24.19
N ALA A 209 10.35 -22.79 24.79
CA ALA A 209 11.07 -22.53 26.03
C ALA A 209 11.97 -21.29 25.95
N ARG A 210 12.10 -20.56 27.06
CA ARG A 210 13.02 -19.42 27.21
C ARG A 210 14.42 -19.93 27.58
N GLU A 211 15.46 -19.31 27.03
CA GLU A 211 16.81 -19.38 27.64
C GLU A 211 16.76 -18.70 29.03
N GLN A 212 17.48 -19.26 30.00
CA GLN A 212 17.40 -18.88 31.42
C GLN A 212 17.66 -17.37 31.63
N GLY A 213 16.71 -16.64 32.25
CA GLY A 213 16.99 -15.28 32.75
C GLY A 213 15.90 -14.21 32.74
N GLU A 214 14.70 -14.41 32.16
CA GLU A 214 13.70 -13.32 32.04
C GLU A 214 12.28 -13.66 32.56
N SER A 215 11.95 -13.05 33.70
CA SER A 215 10.67 -12.70 34.36
C SER A 215 9.49 -13.70 34.45
N GLU A 216 8.92 -13.77 35.67
CA GLU A 216 8.01 -14.76 36.29
C GLU A 216 6.60 -14.93 35.68
N SER A 217 6.21 -14.24 34.62
CA SER A 217 4.81 -14.29 34.12
C SER A 217 4.46 -15.49 33.21
N ALA A 218 5.34 -16.50 33.10
CA ALA A 218 5.20 -17.60 32.12
C ALA A 218 4.85 -18.98 32.73
N VAL A 219 4.70 -19.10 34.05
CA VAL A 219 4.46 -20.39 34.74
C VAL A 219 3.14 -21.07 34.32
N LEU A 220 2.14 -20.30 33.84
CA LEU A 220 0.81 -20.82 33.47
C LEU A 220 0.77 -21.58 32.13
N LEU A 221 1.84 -21.59 31.34
CA LEU A 221 1.87 -22.20 29.99
C LEU A 221 3.07 -23.14 29.79
N ASP A 222 3.65 -23.64 30.89
CA ASP A 222 4.81 -24.52 30.86
C ASP A 222 4.51 -25.78 30.00
N PRO A 223 5.28 -26.02 28.91
CA PRO A 223 5.14 -27.20 28.07
C PRO A 223 5.23 -28.52 28.84
N ASP A 224 6.00 -28.55 29.93
CA ASP A 224 6.26 -29.75 30.72
C ASP A 224 5.11 -30.07 31.70
N LEU A 225 4.36 -29.05 32.17
CA LEU A 225 3.19 -29.25 33.06
C LEU A 225 1.97 -29.78 32.30
N TYR A 226 1.74 -29.27 31.09
CA TYR A 226 0.50 -29.52 30.33
C TYR A 226 0.68 -30.46 29.13
N GLY A 227 1.93 -30.85 28.81
CA GLY A 227 2.26 -31.78 27.73
C GLY A 227 1.68 -33.18 27.91
N SER A 228 1.38 -33.63 29.14
CA SER A 228 0.73 -34.93 29.39
C SER A 228 -0.78 -34.92 29.09
N LEU A 229 -1.46 -33.79 29.33
CA LEU A 229 -2.91 -33.62 29.09
C LEU A 229 -3.27 -33.60 27.60
N LEU A 230 -2.32 -33.23 26.74
CA LEU A 230 -2.46 -33.22 25.28
C LEU A 230 -2.15 -34.57 24.60
N GLN A 231 -1.80 -35.62 25.37
CA GLN A 231 -1.36 -36.92 24.82
C GLN A 231 -2.50 -37.78 24.24
N SER A 232 -3.77 -37.37 24.35
CA SER A 232 -4.84 -38.03 23.60
C SER A 232 -4.69 -37.67 22.12
N VAL A 233 -4.16 -38.61 21.33
CA VAL A 233 -3.97 -38.53 19.88
C VAL A 233 -5.28 -38.13 19.19
N SER A 234 -5.47 -36.83 19.00
CA SER A 234 -6.59 -36.23 18.26
C SER A 234 -6.05 -35.15 17.33
N GLY A 235 -5.10 -35.53 16.49
CA GLY A 235 -4.74 -34.79 15.28
C GLY A 235 -5.15 -35.62 14.07
N THR A 236 -5.48 -34.97 12.96
CA THR A 236 -5.65 -35.70 11.69
C THR A 236 -4.25 -36.17 11.27
N PRO A 237 -3.91 -37.47 11.34
CA PRO A 237 -2.52 -37.94 11.30
C PRO A 237 -1.74 -37.60 10.03
N ILE A 238 -2.44 -37.13 9.00
CA ILE A 238 -1.93 -36.84 7.66
C ILE A 238 -1.16 -35.50 7.60
N TYR A 239 -1.46 -34.51 8.46
CA TYR A 239 -0.72 -33.23 8.51
C TYR A 239 0.39 -33.21 9.55
N MET A 240 0.42 -34.21 10.44
CA MET A 240 1.37 -34.29 11.54
C MET A 240 2.77 -34.64 11.02
N ALA A 241 3.76 -33.85 11.44
CA ALA A 241 5.16 -34.13 11.12
C ALA A 241 5.58 -35.50 11.72
N PRO A 242 6.45 -36.29 11.06
CA PRO A 242 6.88 -37.60 11.55
C PRO A 242 7.39 -37.59 13.00
N GLU A 243 8.19 -36.59 13.34
CA GLU A 243 8.77 -36.39 14.67
C GLU A 243 7.75 -35.94 15.72
N GLN A 244 6.64 -35.32 15.31
CA GLN A 244 5.62 -34.83 16.25
C GLN A 244 4.89 -35.99 16.95
N LYS A 245 4.91 -37.20 16.36
CA LYS A 245 4.38 -38.44 16.93
C LYS A 245 5.21 -38.96 18.10
N ASP A 246 6.49 -38.58 18.17
CA ASP A 246 7.36 -38.91 19.29
C ASP A 246 7.20 -37.85 20.38
N THR A 247 6.65 -38.24 21.52
CA THR A 247 6.44 -37.34 22.66
C THR A 247 7.74 -36.93 23.36
N ARG A 248 8.87 -37.59 23.05
CA ARG A 248 10.18 -37.27 23.63
C ARG A 248 10.94 -36.20 22.87
N GLN A 249 10.49 -35.86 21.65
CA GLN A 249 11.15 -34.84 20.84
C GLN A 249 10.60 -33.45 21.14
N HIS A 250 11.52 -32.49 21.19
CA HIS A 250 11.19 -31.08 21.37
C HIS A 250 10.34 -30.58 20.20
N LYS A 251 9.31 -29.79 20.50
CA LYS A 251 8.46 -29.18 19.47
C LYS A 251 9.21 -28.01 18.82
N THR A 252 9.25 -28.00 17.49
CA THR A 252 10.03 -27.02 16.73
C THR A 252 9.19 -26.38 15.60
N PRO A 253 9.58 -25.18 15.10
CA PRO A 253 8.94 -24.54 13.96
C PRO A 253 8.83 -25.42 12.70
N GLN A 254 9.77 -26.35 12.52
CA GLN A 254 9.82 -27.27 11.38
C GLN A 254 8.61 -28.21 11.32
N MET A 255 7.93 -28.46 12.46
CA MET A 255 6.69 -29.24 12.51
C MET A 255 5.53 -28.49 11.82
N ASP A 256 5.40 -27.19 12.08
CA ASP A 256 4.40 -26.34 11.41
C ASP A 256 4.71 -26.16 9.92
N ILE A 257 5.99 -26.09 9.54
CA ILE A 257 6.44 -26.01 8.13
C ILE A 257 6.04 -27.27 7.37
N TYR A 258 6.15 -28.45 7.99
CA TYR A 258 5.67 -29.69 7.40
C TYR A 258 4.16 -29.65 7.14
N ALA A 259 3.38 -29.22 8.14
CA ALA A 259 1.94 -29.09 8.01
C ALA A 259 1.53 -28.06 6.94
N LEU A 260 2.25 -26.95 6.82
CA LEU A 260 2.10 -25.98 5.73
C LEU A 260 2.42 -26.59 4.36
N GLY A 261 3.42 -27.47 4.26
CA GLY A 261 3.71 -28.23 3.05
C GLY A 261 2.55 -29.16 2.63
N CYS A 262 2.00 -29.91 3.59
CA CYS A 262 0.81 -30.74 3.38
C CYS A 262 -0.40 -29.90 2.94
N LEU A 263 -0.62 -28.76 3.60
CA LEU A 263 -1.70 -27.82 3.29
C LEU A 263 -1.57 -27.30 1.85
N LEU A 264 -0.37 -26.87 1.45
CA LEU A 264 -0.12 -26.38 0.09
C LEU A 264 -0.35 -27.46 -0.96
N GLN A 265 0.14 -28.69 -0.72
CA GLN A 265 -0.05 -29.79 -1.64
C GLN A 265 -1.53 -30.09 -1.86
N GLU A 266 -2.30 -30.20 -0.79
CA GLU A 266 -3.73 -30.45 -0.90
C GLU A 266 -4.48 -29.27 -1.53
N TRP A 267 -4.10 -28.04 -1.21
CA TRP A 267 -4.77 -26.85 -1.77
C TRP A 267 -4.59 -26.74 -3.29
N LEU A 268 -3.44 -27.17 -3.80
CA LEU A 268 -3.15 -27.16 -5.23
C LEU A 268 -3.72 -28.37 -5.97
N THR A 269 -3.67 -29.55 -5.35
CA THR A 269 -4.10 -30.80 -5.99
C THR A 269 -5.58 -31.11 -5.76
N LEU A 270 -6.19 -30.45 -4.78
CA LEU A 270 -7.51 -30.76 -4.21
C LEU A 270 -7.62 -32.22 -3.72
N LYS A 271 -6.50 -32.89 -3.43
CA LYS A 271 -6.42 -34.29 -2.98
C LYS A 271 -5.74 -34.35 -1.62
N ALA A 272 -6.04 -35.40 -0.86
CA ALA A 272 -5.40 -35.63 0.43
C ALA A 272 -3.86 -35.64 0.28
N PRO A 273 -3.12 -35.02 1.22
CA PRO A 273 -1.68 -34.91 1.12
C PRO A 273 -1.01 -36.28 1.16
N SER A 274 0.05 -36.44 0.36
CA SER A 274 0.80 -37.68 0.23
C SER A 274 2.28 -37.42 -0.05
N GLN A 275 3.12 -38.22 0.60
CA GLN A 275 4.57 -38.25 0.41
C GLN A 275 5.00 -38.84 -0.96
N SER A 276 4.06 -39.42 -1.72
CA SER A 276 4.39 -39.99 -3.04
C SER A 276 4.84 -38.92 -4.02
N LYS A 277 5.92 -39.15 -4.76
CA LYS A 277 6.35 -38.26 -5.86
C LYS A 277 5.26 -38.05 -6.91
N SER A 278 4.38 -39.06 -7.12
CA SER A 278 3.24 -38.94 -8.03
C SER A 278 2.14 -38.01 -7.53
N ALA A 279 2.10 -37.68 -6.24
CA ALA A 279 1.11 -36.76 -5.67
C ALA A 279 1.30 -35.33 -6.18
N ASN A 280 2.52 -34.96 -6.59
CA ASN A 280 2.82 -33.66 -7.18
C ASN A 280 2.69 -33.66 -8.72
N SER A 281 2.14 -34.72 -9.31
CA SER A 281 1.90 -34.76 -10.76
C SER A 281 0.87 -33.70 -11.16
N GLY A 282 1.25 -32.81 -12.09
CA GLY A 282 0.42 -31.68 -12.52
C GLY A 282 0.71 -30.34 -11.84
N ILE A 283 1.60 -30.30 -10.83
CA ILE A 283 2.11 -29.06 -10.23
C ILE A 283 3.37 -28.61 -10.99
N ASP A 284 3.57 -27.30 -11.16
CA ASP A 284 4.78 -26.73 -11.77
C ASP A 284 6.04 -27.20 -10.98
N PRO A 285 7.09 -27.72 -11.64
CA PRO A 285 8.24 -28.32 -10.96
C PRO A 285 8.88 -27.54 -9.81
N PRO A 286 9.06 -26.20 -9.86
CA PRO A 286 9.63 -25.42 -8.76
C PRO A 286 8.71 -25.41 -7.53
N LEU A 287 7.40 -25.38 -7.73
CA LEU A 287 6.41 -25.42 -6.67
C LEU A 287 6.30 -26.83 -6.08
N ALA A 288 6.37 -27.88 -6.92
CA ALA A 288 6.46 -29.27 -6.47
C ALA A 288 7.72 -29.52 -5.62
N ALA A 289 8.87 -28.94 -6.00
CA ALA A 289 10.11 -29.02 -5.22
C ALA A 289 10.01 -28.27 -3.88
N THR A 290 9.33 -27.12 -3.88
CA THR A 290 9.04 -26.34 -2.66
C THR A 290 8.22 -27.15 -1.67
N ILE A 291 7.15 -27.82 -2.14
CA ILE A 291 6.32 -28.73 -1.33
C ILE A 291 7.15 -29.90 -0.81
N ALA A 292 7.93 -30.55 -1.67
CA ALA A 292 8.76 -31.69 -1.28
C ALA A 292 9.78 -31.34 -0.20
N LYS A 293 10.39 -30.13 -0.27
CA LYS A 293 11.30 -29.63 0.76
C LYS A 293 10.57 -29.37 2.08
N ALA A 294 9.40 -28.72 2.04
CA ALA A 294 8.60 -28.48 3.25
C ALA A 294 8.16 -29.80 3.92
N MET A 295 7.83 -30.82 3.13
CA MET A 295 7.39 -32.15 3.59
C MET A 295 8.52 -33.16 3.81
N ALA A 296 9.79 -32.73 3.86
CA ALA A 296 10.93 -33.63 4.04
C ALA A 296 10.80 -34.42 5.36
N MET A 297 11.24 -35.68 5.35
CA MET A 297 11.10 -36.55 6.53
C MET A 297 11.91 -36.06 7.73
N LEU A 298 13.13 -35.58 7.47
CA LEU A 298 14.00 -35.02 8.50
C LEU A 298 13.75 -33.51 8.65
N PRO A 299 13.63 -32.98 9.88
CA PRO A 299 13.43 -31.55 10.11
C PRO A 299 14.50 -30.65 9.50
N GLU A 300 15.76 -31.08 9.52
CA GLU A 300 16.93 -30.34 8.99
C GLU A 300 16.91 -30.16 7.47
N ASP A 301 16.18 -31.01 6.74
CA ASP A 301 16.03 -30.91 5.29
C ASP A 301 14.90 -29.93 4.89
N ARG A 302 14.11 -29.46 5.85
CA ARG A 302 13.00 -28.51 5.63
C ARG A 302 13.52 -27.07 5.59
N TYR A 303 12.59 -26.13 5.41
CA TYR A 303 12.90 -24.72 5.65
C TYR A 303 13.15 -24.48 7.14
N GLN A 304 14.12 -23.62 7.46
CA GLN A 304 14.45 -23.30 8.84
C GLN A 304 13.36 -22.44 9.51
N ASP A 305 12.67 -21.63 8.72
CA ASP A 305 11.60 -20.75 9.14
C ASP A 305 10.51 -20.64 8.05
N VAL A 306 9.33 -20.18 8.46
CA VAL A 306 8.18 -20.00 7.57
C VAL A 306 8.43 -18.88 6.55
N ALA A 307 9.24 -17.87 6.90
CA ALA A 307 9.57 -16.76 6.02
C ALA A 307 10.32 -17.22 4.76
N SER A 308 11.19 -18.22 4.89
CA SER A 308 11.93 -18.84 3.79
C SER A 308 11.00 -19.60 2.83
N LEU A 309 10.03 -20.36 3.36
CA LEU A 309 9.00 -21.00 2.55
C LEU A 309 8.15 -19.95 1.81
N ARG A 310 7.71 -18.90 2.52
CA ARG A 310 6.96 -17.79 1.95
C ARG A 310 7.71 -17.13 0.80
N GLN A 311 9.01 -16.86 0.98
CA GLN A 311 9.85 -16.20 0.00
C GLN A 311 9.96 -17.01 -1.31
N ASP A 312 10.10 -18.34 -1.22
CA ASP A 312 10.19 -19.18 -2.42
C ASP A 312 8.86 -19.22 -3.21
N ILE A 313 7.72 -19.20 -2.52
CA ILE A 313 6.42 -19.09 -3.17
C ILE A 313 6.24 -17.70 -3.82
N SER A 314 6.63 -16.62 -3.14
CA SER A 314 6.59 -15.28 -3.71
C SER A 314 7.52 -15.14 -4.94
N ARG A 315 8.72 -15.74 -4.89
CA ARG A 315 9.63 -15.80 -6.05
C ARG A 315 8.97 -16.49 -7.23
N PHE A 316 8.34 -17.64 -7.00
CA PHE A 316 7.61 -18.36 -8.03
C PHE A 316 6.50 -17.51 -8.65
N MET A 317 5.67 -16.84 -7.83
CA MET A 317 4.58 -15.97 -8.30
C MET A 317 5.08 -14.78 -9.13
N LEU A 318 6.25 -14.23 -8.78
CA LEU A 318 6.89 -13.13 -9.49
C LEU A 318 7.73 -13.58 -10.71
N GLY A 319 7.77 -14.89 -10.99
CA GLY A 319 8.50 -15.47 -12.12
C GLY A 319 10.03 -15.56 -11.94
N TYR A 320 10.51 -15.62 -10.70
CA TYR A 320 11.90 -15.91 -10.35
C TYR A 320 12.11 -17.39 -10.04
N SER A 321 13.35 -17.87 -10.10
CA SER A 321 13.73 -19.21 -9.63
C SER A 321 13.55 -19.33 -8.12
N THR A 322 13.07 -20.49 -7.66
CA THR A 322 13.01 -20.79 -6.22
C THR A 322 14.38 -21.21 -5.70
N SER A 323 14.65 -21.07 -4.39
CA SER A 323 15.94 -21.47 -3.81
C SER A 323 16.24 -22.96 -3.99
N VAL A 324 15.17 -23.77 -4.13
CA VAL A 324 15.24 -25.22 -4.30
C VAL A 324 15.62 -25.64 -5.72
N GLU A 325 15.29 -24.84 -6.73
CA GLU A 325 15.47 -25.20 -8.15
C GLU A 325 16.94 -25.25 -8.58
N ARG A 326 17.87 -24.65 -7.81
CA ARG A 326 19.30 -24.46 -8.19
C ARG A 326 19.42 -24.11 -9.68
N ALA A 327 18.68 -23.08 -10.10
CA ALA A 327 18.47 -22.78 -11.51
C ALA A 327 19.79 -22.52 -12.26
N SER A 328 19.90 -23.10 -13.46
CA SER A 328 21.03 -22.80 -14.36
C SER A 328 20.90 -21.40 -14.97
N LEU A 329 22.03 -20.78 -15.34
CA LEU A 329 22.07 -19.46 -16.01
C LEU A 329 21.13 -19.36 -17.22
N ARG A 330 20.91 -20.47 -17.94
CA ARG A 330 19.98 -20.54 -19.08
C ARG A 330 18.52 -20.37 -18.66
N ARG A 331 18.13 -20.96 -17.52
CA ARG A 331 16.77 -20.88 -16.99
C ARG A 331 16.47 -19.48 -16.46
N GLU A 332 17.43 -18.86 -15.76
CA GLU A 332 17.31 -17.47 -15.32
C GLU A 332 17.17 -16.49 -16.50
N ALA A 333 17.97 -16.67 -17.56
CA ALA A 333 17.85 -15.88 -18.77
C ALA A 333 16.48 -16.05 -19.46
N ALA A 334 15.92 -17.26 -19.46
CA ALA A 334 14.58 -17.53 -20.01
C ALA A 334 13.47 -16.87 -19.17
N LEU A 335 13.56 -16.93 -17.83
CA LEU A 335 12.63 -16.26 -16.92
C LEU A 335 12.72 -14.74 -17.07
N PHE A 336 13.95 -14.19 -17.20
CA PHE A 336 14.18 -12.77 -17.47
C PHE A 336 13.57 -12.33 -18.80
N TYR A 337 13.77 -13.10 -19.87
CA TYR A 337 13.15 -12.83 -21.17
C TYR A 337 11.62 -12.85 -21.08
N ARG A 338 11.03 -13.81 -20.35
CA ARG A 338 9.58 -13.89 -20.16
C ARG A 338 9.03 -12.67 -19.42
N ARG A 339 9.76 -12.15 -18.42
CA ARG A 339 9.39 -10.95 -17.65
C ARG A 339 9.54 -9.66 -18.45
N HIS A 340 10.53 -9.58 -19.33
CA HIS A 340 10.87 -8.37 -20.10
C HIS A 340 10.73 -8.57 -21.60
N ARG A 341 9.73 -9.34 -22.05
CA ARG A 341 9.57 -9.76 -23.45
C ARG A 341 9.63 -8.59 -24.44
N GLU A 342 8.94 -7.50 -24.13
CA GLU A 342 8.89 -6.27 -24.93
C GLU A 342 10.27 -5.57 -25.00
N ALA A 343 10.95 -5.43 -23.85
CA ALA A 343 12.25 -4.76 -23.81
C ALA A 343 13.34 -5.59 -24.50
N CYS A 344 13.32 -6.91 -24.31
CA CYS A 344 14.26 -7.82 -24.95
C CYS A 344 14.01 -7.92 -26.46
N SER A 345 12.76 -7.93 -26.93
CA SER A 345 12.46 -7.92 -28.37
C SER A 345 12.91 -6.63 -29.05
N ILE A 346 12.70 -5.48 -28.40
CA ILE A 346 13.20 -4.19 -28.89
C ILE A 346 14.73 -4.19 -28.95
N ALA A 347 15.41 -4.65 -27.90
CA ALA A 347 16.88 -4.70 -27.87
C ALA A 347 17.46 -5.61 -28.95
N LEU A 348 16.89 -6.80 -29.14
CA LEU A 348 17.29 -7.72 -30.21
C LEU A 348 17.02 -7.15 -31.60
N GLY A 349 15.86 -6.52 -31.81
CA GLY A 349 15.54 -5.83 -33.06
C GLY A 349 16.53 -4.69 -33.36
N SER A 350 16.88 -3.90 -32.35
CA SER A 350 17.86 -2.82 -32.44
C SER A 350 19.25 -3.36 -32.83
N LEU A 351 19.67 -4.49 -32.24
CA LEU A 351 20.94 -5.13 -32.54
C LEU A 351 20.99 -5.67 -33.99
N ALA A 352 19.87 -6.23 -34.47
CA ALA A 352 19.74 -6.71 -35.84
C ALA A 352 19.80 -5.55 -36.86
N ILE A 353 19.13 -4.43 -36.55
CA ILE A 353 19.21 -3.20 -37.35
C ILE A 353 20.65 -2.69 -37.39
N LEU A 354 21.32 -2.62 -36.25
CA LEU A 354 22.72 -2.21 -36.17
C LEU A 354 23.62 -3.11 -37.02
N ALA A 355 23.45 -4.43 -36.93
CA ALA A 355 24.21 -5.39 -37.73
C ALA A 355 23.96 -5.21 -39.24
N MET A 356 22.71 -4.96 -39.66
CA MET A 356 22.38 -4.63 -41.05
C MET A 356 23.04 -3.33 -41.49
N CYS A 357 23.01 -2.28 -40.68
CA CYS A 357 23.68 -1.01 -40.98
C CYS A 357 25.20 -1.17 -41.11
N VAL A 358 25.83 -1.93 -40.21
CA VAL A 358 27.28 -2.22 -40.28
C VAL A 358 27.61 -2.98 -41.55
N THR A 359 26.83 -4.01 -41.88
CA THR A 359 27.03 -4.81 -43.09
C THR A 359 26.87 -3.97 -44.35
N PHE A 360 25.84 -3.12 -44.40
CA PHE A 360 25.62 -2.17 -45.48
C PHE A 360 26.77 -1.17 -45.62
N PHE A 361 27.30 -0.66 -44.50
CA PHE A 361 28.42 0.28 -44.51
C PHE A 361 29.72 -0.37 -44.99
N ILE A 362 29.99 -1.62 -44.57
CA ILE A 362 31.13 -2.40 -45.08
C ILE A 362 30.99 -2.62 -46.59
N TRP A 363 29.79 -2.97 -47.06
CA TRP A 363 29.51 -3.15 -48.48
C TRP A 363 29.71 -1.84 -49.26
N GLN A 364 29.16 -0.72 -48.78
CA GLN A 364 29.34 0.61 -49.38
C GLN A 364 30.81 1.03 -49.43
N LEU A 365 31.57 0.76 -48.36
CA LEU A 365 33.01 1.01 -48.32
C LEU A 365 33.76 0.17 -49.35
N SER A 366 33.40 -1.11 -49.50
CA SER A 366 34.03 -1.99 -50.49
C SER A 366 33.80 -1.50 -51.92
N GLU A 367 32.58 -1.06 -52.24
CA GLU A 367 32.25 -0.51 -53.56
C GLU A 367 32.94 0.84 -53.81
N SER A 368 33.02 1.70 -52.78
CA SER A 368 33.75 2.97 -52.88
C SER A 368 35.25 2.77 -53.14
N ARG A 369 35.85 1.68 -52.59
CA ARG A 369 37.24 1.32 -52.84
C ARG A 369 37.45 0.84 -54.27
N GLU A 370 36.55 0.04 -54.82
CA GLU A 370 36.64 -0.37 -56.23
C GLU A 370 36.57 0.84 -57.18
N ARG A 371 35.67 1.80 -56.92
CA ARG A 371 35.61 3.07 -57.67
C ARG A 371 36.88 3.91 -57.53
N ALA A 372 37.49 3.92 -56.34
CA ALA A 372 38.75 4.62 -56.12
C ALA A 372 39.94 3.92 -56.81
N LEU A 373 39.93 2.58 -56.91
CA LEU A 373 40.95 1.80 -57.59
C LEU A 373 40.86 1.96 -59.11
N THR A 374 39.66 1.97 -59.68
CA THR A 374 39.47 2.25 -61.12
C THR A 374 39.83 3.69 -61.47
N ALA A 375 39.46 4.67 -60.64
CA ALA A 375 39.89 6.06 -60.80
C ALA A 375 41.42 6.22 -60.69
N LYS A 376 42.07 5.49 -59.78
CA LYS A 376 43.54 5.45 -59.67
C LYS A 376 44.19 4.82 -60.89
N ALA A 377 43.63 3.74 -61.45
CA ALA A 377 44.14 3.12 -62.67
C ALA A 377 44.09 4.11 -63.86
N VAL A 378 42.99 4.85 -64.01
CA VAL A 378 42.85 5.92 -65.02
C VAL A 378 43.85 7.07 -64.78
N ALA A 379 44.11 7.43 -63.51
CA ALA A 379 45.09 8.46 -63.17
C ALA A 379 46.56 8.00 -63.37
N VAL A 380 46.84 6.70 -63.30
CA VAL A 380 48.16 6.12 -63.57
C VAL A 380 48.46 6.10 -65.07
N ASP A 381 47.46 5.79 -65.92
CA ASP A 381 47.59 5.94 -67.38
C ASP A 381 47.76 7.41 -67.80
N ALA A 382 47.09 8.34 -67.13
CA ALA A 382 47.32 9.78 -67.33
C ALA A 382 48.71 10.26 -66.87
N ARG A 383 49.33 9.56 -65.90
CA ARG A 383 50.70 9.82 -65.43
C ARG A 383 51.78 9.24 -66.33
N ALA A 384 51.51 8.17 -67.07
CA ALA A 384 52.43 7.63 -68.06
C ALA A 384 52.77 8.67 -69.15
N GLY A 385 51.83 9.57 -69.47
CA GLY A 385 52.07 10.72 -70.35
C GLY A 385 52.85 11.90 -69.71
N ALA A 386 52.97 11.94 -68.38
CA ALA A 386 53.68 12.99 -67.65
C ALA A 386 55.11 12.58 -67.25
N GLN A 387 55.51 11.32 -67.48
CA GLN A 387 56.80 10.76 -67.06
C GLN A 387 58.01 11.21 -67.91
N GLU A 388 57.80 11.80 -69.08
CA GLU A 388 58.90 12.42 -69.86
C GLU A 388 59.46 13.69 -69.19
N ALA A 389 58.68 14.37 -68.35
CA ALA A 389 59.10 15.62 -67.69
C ALA A 389 59.77 15.39 -66.32
N GLN A 390 59.62 14.21 -65.72
CA GLN A 390 60.09 13.91 -64.36
C GLN A 390 61.45 13.19 -64.32
N SER A 391 62.16 13.02 -65.46
CA SER A 391 63.51 12.45 -65.44
C SER A 391 64.57 13.42 -64.87
N ARG A 392 64.24 14.69 -64.67
CA ARG A 392 65.17 15.74 -64.17
C ARG A 392 65.10 15.99 -62.66
N ALA A 393 64.16 15.38 -61.94
CA ALA A 393 63.94 15.64 -60.52
C ALA A 393 64.54 14.56 -59.59
N ILE A 394 65.17 13.53 -60.16
CA ILE A 394 65.52 12.28 -59.45
C ILE A 394 66.93 12.31 -58.82
N ASP A 395 67.76 13.33 -59.08
CA ASP A 395 69.09 13.41 -58.47
C ASP A 395 69.10 13.92 -57.01
N ALA A 396 67.97 14.42 -56.48
CA ALA A 396 67.92 15.07 -55.17
C ALA A 396 67.37 14.18 -54.02
N GLN A 397 66.90 12.96 -54.30
CA GLN A 397 66.15 12.17 -53.31
C GLN A 397 66.88 10.91 -52.82
N GLN A 398 68.17 10.73 -53.14
CA GLN A 398 68.97 9.57 -52.71
C GLN A 398 69.64 9.73 -51.33
N VAL A 399 69.48 10.86 -50.63
CA VAL A 399 70.11 11.09 -49.31
C VAL A 399 69.13 10.94 -48.13
N ALA A 400 67.82 10.81 -48.40
CA ALA A 400 66.80 10.81 -47.33
C ALA A 400 66.45 9.41 -46.78
N GLU A 401 66.83 8.33 -47.47
CA GLU A 401 66.35 6.98 -47.13
C GLU A 401 67.18 6.25 -46.06
N ASP A 402 68.40 6.71 -45.75
CA ASP A 402 69.31 6.01 -44.81
C ASP A 402 69.09 6.42 -43.33
N ALA A 403 68.30 7.46 -43.06
CA ALA A 403 68.06 7.98 -41.71
C ALA A 403 66.79 7.42 -41.02
N GLN A 404 65.86 6.79 -41.75
CA GLN A 404 64.56 6.37 -41.18
C GLN A 404 64.56 4.96 -40.58
N GLN A 405 65.56 4.11 -40.88
CA GLN A 405 65.55 2.71 -40.42
C GLN A 405 65.97 2.52 -38.95
N LYS A 406 66.52 3.55 -38.27
CA LYS A 406 67.00 3.42 -36.88
C LYS A 406 66.07 3.99 -35.78
N THR A 407 64.95 4.61 -36.14
CA THR A 407 64.01 5.22 -35.16
C THR A 407 62.71 4.43 -34.94
N ALA A 408 62.44 3.38 -35.71
CA ALA A 408 61.17 2.66 -35.68
C ALA A 408 61.01 1.72 -34.47
N ALA A 409 62.09 1.12 -33.96
CA ALA A 409 62.00 0.10 -32.90
C ALA A 409 61.85 0.67 -31.47
N ALA A 410 62.17 1.95 -31.24
CA ALA A 410 62.02 2.61 -29.93
C ALA A 410 60.65 3.29 -29.76
N LEU A 411 60.00 3.68 -30.86
CA LEU A 411 58.68 4.33 -30.85
C LEU A 411 57.54 3.33 -30.59
N GLU A 412 57.69 2.09 -31.05
CA GLU A 412 56.66 1.04 -30.97
C GLU A 412 56.38 0.58 -29.52
N HIS A 413 57.41 0.50 -28.68
CA HIS A 413 57.26 0.16 -27.26
C HIS A 413 56.68 1.30 -26.41
N ALA A 414 56.97 2.57 -26.75
CA ALA A 414 56.38 3.74 -26.10
C ALA A 414 54.91 3.92 -26.50
N GLU A 415 54.57 3.69 -27.77
CA GLU A 415 53.18 3.72 -28.26
C GLU A 415 52.33 2.58 -27.67
N GLN A 416 52.88 1.38 -27.49
CA GLN A 416 52.14 0.28 -26.84
C GLN A 416 51.84 0.59 -25.36
N ALA A 417 52.78 1.15 -24.61
CA ALA A 417 52.56 1.56 -23.22
C ALA A 417 51.54 2.69 -23.11
N GLN A 418 51.58 3.67 -24.02
CA GLN A 418 50.60 4.75 -24.09
C GLN A 418 49.20 4.23 -24.44
N ARG A 419 49.06 3.31 -25.42
CA ARG A 419 47.76 2.71 -25.76
C ARG A 419 47.18 1.86 -24.62
N GLN A 420 48.02 1.18 -23.83
CA GLN A 420 47.57 0.45 -22.64
C GLN A 420 47.15 1.38 -21.49
N ALA A 421 47.85 2.50 -21.30
CA ALA A 421 47.46 3.54 -20.34
C ALA A 421 46.16 4.26 -20.75
N GLU A 422 46.00 4.57 -22.04
CA GLU A 422 44.77 5.16 -22.59
C GLU A 422 43.60 4.17 -22.53
N ALA A 423 43.83 2.88 -22.79
CA ALA A 423 42.80 1.85 -22.67
C ALA A 423 42.37 1.60 -21.22
N SER A 424 43.30 1.61 -20.26
CA SER A 424 42.99 1.47 -18.83
C SER A 424 42.31 2.71 -18.26
N LEU A 425 42.71 3.91 -18.67
CA LEU A 425 42.03 5.16 -18.34
C LEU A 425 40.63 5.23 -18.97
N ALA A 426 40.48 4.82 -20.23
CA ALA A 426 39.18 4.73 -20.88
C ALA A 426 38.25 3.73 -20.18
N LYS A 427 38.78 2.59 -19.73
CA LYS A 427 38.04 1.60 -18.93
C LYS A 427 37.64 2.17 -17.57
N TYR A 428 38.54 2.82 -16.84
CA TYR A 428 38.25 3.48 -15.56
C TYR A 428 37.20 4.60 -15.72
N LEU A 429 37.31 5.43 -16.76
CA LEU A 429 36.33 6.48 -17.05
C LEU A 429 34.98 5.91 -17.48
N ALA A 430 34.95 4.77 -18.19
CA ALA A 430 33.71 4.08 -18.53
C ALA A 430 33.05 3.48 -17.28
N GLU A 431 33.80 2.81 -16.40
CA GLU A 431 33.32 2.27 -15.12
C GLU A 431 32.84 3.38 -14.18
N LYS A 432 33.56 4.51 -14.11
CA LYS A 432 33.16 5.68 -13.33
C LYS A 432 31.87 6.30 -13.88
N ARG A 433 31.75 6.49 -15.20
CA ARG A 433 30.53 6.97 -15.84
C ARG A 433 29.35 6.03 -15.62
N GLU A 434 29.58 4.72 -15.62
CA GLU A 434 28.53 3.73 -15.34
C GLU A 434 28.11 3.77 -13.87
N SER A 435 29.06 3.91 -12.94
CA SER A 435 28.80 4.13 -11.52
C SER A 435 27.98 5.40 -11.28
N ASP A 436 28.39 6.53 -11.89
CA ASP A 436 27.68 7.81 -11.78
C ASP A 436 26.27 7.73 -12.38
N ARG A 437 26.09 7.00 -13.50
CA ARG A 437 24.76 6.73 -14.08
C ARG A 437 23.88 5.90 -13.15
N ARG A 438 24.42 4.84 -12.54
CA ARG A 438 23.69 4.01 -11.56
C ARG A 438 23.28 4.84 -10.35
N ARG A 439 24.20 5.66 -9.83
CA ARG A 439 23.95 6.58 -8.71
C ARG A 439 22.88 7.61 -9.05
N ASN A 440 22.98 8.29 -10.19
CA ASN A 440 21.95 9.23 -10.64
C ASN A 440 20.60 8.55 -10.86
N SER A 441 20.58 7.31 -11.36
CA SER A 441 19.34 6.55 -11.53
C SER A 441 18.69 6.22 -10.18
N GLN A 442 19.48 5.92 -9.14
CA GLN A 442 18.99 5.70 -7.78
C GLN A 442 18.43 6.99 -7.17
N ILE A 443 19.11 8.12 -7.38
CA ILE A 443 18.65 9.46 -6.94
C ILE A 443 17.30 9.80 -7.59
N VAL A 444 17.17 9.60 -8.90
CA VAL A 444 15.90 9.83 -9.62
C VAL A 444 14.81 8.87 -9.16
N ALA A 445 15.13 7.60 -8.93
CA ALA A 445 14.17 6.62 -8.42
C ALA A 445 13.67 6.98 -7.02
N ALA A 446 14.56 7.43 -6.14
CA ALA A 446 14.22 7.87 -4.79
C ALA A 446 13.40 9.17 -4.79
N ALA A 447 13.74 10.14 -5.66
CA ALA A 447 12.94 11.35 -5.86
C ALA A 447 11.52 11.04 -6.38
N ARG A 448 11.37 10.10 -7.33
CA ARG A 448 10.06 9.63 -7.79
C ARG A 448 9.29 8.86 -6.72
N HIS A 449 10.00 8.16 -5.83
CA HIS A 449 9.36 7.50 -4.69
C HIS A 449 8.78 8.51 -3.71
N SER A 450 9.46 9.64 -3.48
CA SER A 450 8.92 10.77 -2.71
C SER A 450 7.63 11.32 -3.31
N GLU A 451 7.58 11.51 -4.63
CA GLU A 451 6.36 11.92 -5.35
C GLU A 451 5.21 10.91 -5.16
N PHE A 452 5.51 9.62 -5.27
CA PHE A 452 4.53 8.54 -5.03
C PHE A 452 3.94 8.58 -3.61
N VAL A 453 4.79 8.80 -2.60
CA VAL A 453 4.34 8.85 -1.20
C VAL A 453 3.42 10.04 -0.96
N ILE A 454 3.76 11.21 -1.52
CA ILE A 454 2.89 12.39 -1.46
C ILE A 454 1.55 12.09 -2.14
N ASP A 455 1.57 11.53 -3.35
CA ASP A 455 0.36 11.20 -4.12
C ASP A 455 -0.57 10.22 -3.40
N ALA A 456 0.00 9.25 -2.68
CA ALA A 456 -0.75 8.29 -1.89
C ALA A 456 -1.39 8.92 -0.64
N ALA A 457 -0.75 9.95 -0.06
CA ALA A 457 -1.22 10.62 1.15
C ALA A 457 -2.24 11.75 0.89
N MET A 458 -2.41 12.22 -0.35
CA MET A 458 -3.21 13.44 -0.64
C MET A 458 -4.71 13.34 -0.33
N GLN A 459 -5.24 12.12 -0.16
CA GLN A 459 -6.66 11.91 0.18
C GLN A 459 -6.89 11.78 1.70
N ARG A 460 -5.83 11.93 2.49
CA ARG A 460 -5.84 11.78 3.95
C ARG A 460 -5.20 13.00 4.60
N ASP A 461 -6.04 13.93 5.03
CA ASP A 461 -5.61 15.22 5.59
C ASP A 461 -4.53 15.08 6.68
N ASP A 462 -4.71 14.13 7.60
CA ASP A 462 -3.79 13.91 8.74
C ASP A 462 -2.43 13.33 8.30
N GLU A 463 -2.39 12.62 7.18
CA GLU A 463 -1.17 11.98 6.66
C GLU A 463 -0.42 12.90 5.67
N MET A 464 -1.12 13.79 4.97
CA MET A 464 -0.55 14.62 3.90
C MET A 464 0.60 15.52 4.38
N ARG A 465 0.45 16.20 5.53
CA ARG A 465 1.52 17.04 6.10
C ARG A 465 2.74 16.22 6.46
N SER A 466 2.54 15.10 7.16
CA SER A 466 3.60 14.19 7.58
C SER A 466 4.33 13.57 6.37
N ALA A 467 3.59 13.20 5.33
CA ALA A 467 4.14 12.65 4.10
C ALA A 467 4.99 13.68 3.33
N LEU A 468 4.55 14.93 3.24
CA LEU A 468 5.30 16.02 2.62
C LEU A 468 6.58 16.36 3.39
N GLN A 469 6.50 16.41 4.73
CA GLN A 469 7.67 16.66 5.56
C GLN A 469 8.68 15.50 5.45
N PHE A 470 8.21 14.26 5.50
CA PHE A 470 9.06 13.08 5.27
C PHE A 470 9.70 13.09 3.89
N ALA A 471 8.94 13.45 2.85
CA ALA A 471 9.43 13.58 1.48
C ALA A 471 10.56 14.63 1.37
N LEU A 472 10.43 15.78 2.02
CA LEU A 472 11.48 16.80 2.05
C LEU A 472 12.74 16.30 2.78
N VAL A 473 12.60 15.65 3.94
CA VAL A 473 13.74 15.06 4.67
C VAL A 473 14.45 13.99 3.85
N GLN A 474 13.70 13.14 3.14
CA GLN A 474 14.29 12.15 2.23
C GLN A 474 15.03 12.81 1.07
N LEU A 475 14.44 13.85 0.46
CA LEU A 475 15.10 14.60 -0.60
C LEU A 475 16.38 15.28 -0.08
N ASP A 476 16.38 15.84 1.13
CA ASP A 476 17.59 16.42 1.73
C ASP A 476 18.70 15.39 1.87
N SER A 477 18.39 14.20 2.42
CA SER A 477 19.36 13.10 2.51
C SER A 477 19.88 12.64 1.14
N ILE A 478 19.06 12.71 0.09
CA ILE A 478 19.47 12.39 -1.29
C ILE A 478 20.34 13.51 -1.89
N LEU A 479 20.07 14.76 -1.52
CA LEU A 479 20.75 15.94 -2.05
C LEU A 479 22.06 16.26 -1.31
N ASP A 480 22.28 15.72 -0.10
CA ASP A 480 23.57 15.74 0.61
C ASP A 480 24.71 15.13 -0.22
N PHE A 481 24.37 14.31 -1.21
CA PHE A 481 25.32 13.74 -2.16
C PHE A 481 25.73 14.71 -3.29
N ASP A 482 25.23 15.94 -3.27
CA ASP A 482 25.42 17.03 -4.25
C ASP A 482 25.32 16.55 -5.71
N PRO A 483 24.14 16.07 -6.15
CA PRO A 483 23.95 15.68 -7.53
C PRO A 483 24.11 16.88 -8.47
N PRO A 484 24.44 16.63 -9.76
CA PRO A 484 24.61 17.69 -10.75
C PRO A 484 23.45 18.71 -10.74
N PRO A 485 23.69 19.99 -11.05
CA PRO A 485 22.65 21.03 -11.08
C PRO A 485 21.43 20.68 -11.93
N THR A 486 21.62 19.86 -12.97
CA THR A 486 20.59 19.36 -13.90
C THR A 486 19.73 18.21 -13.34
N SER A 487 20.02 17.72 -12.12
CA SER A 487 19.33 16.58 -11.54
C SER A 487 17.85 16.88 -11.28
N PHE A 488 16.99 15.92 -11.64
CA PHE A 488 15.54 15.99 -11.37
C PHE A 488 15.23 16.14 -9.87
N ALA A 489 16.09 15.65 -8.99
CA ALA A 489 15.90 15.76 -7.54
C ALA A 489 15.82 17.23 -7.06
N TRP A 490 16.56 18.15 -7.69
CA TRP A 490 16.49 19.59 -7.38
C TRP A 490 15.14 20.18 -7.77
N ASN A 491 14.63 19.83 -8.96
CA ASN A 491 13.28 20.23 -9.40
C ASN A 491 12.20 19.63 -8.49
N GLN A 492 12.35 18.38 -8.06
CA GLN A 492 11.40 17.75 -7.14
C GLN A 492 11.38 18.44 -5.76
N LYS A 493 12.56 18.79 -5.21
CA LYS A 493 12.64 19.55 -3.96
C LYS A 493 12.01 20.93 -4.11
N PHE A 494 12.30 21.63 -5.21
CA PHE A 494 11.67 22.91 -5.52
C PHE A 494 10.14 22.78 -5.56
N TRP A 495 9.60 21.76 -6.25
CA TRP A 495 8.15 21.55 -6.34
C TRP A 495 7.53 21.30 -4.98
N ASN A 496 8.17 20.51 -4.12
CA ASN A 496 7.67 20.25 -2.77
C ASN A 496 7.70 21.51 -1.90
N LEU A 497 8.75 22.33 -1.99
CA LEU A 497 8.85 23.61 -1.28
C LEU A 497 7.80 24.61 -1.79
N PHE A 498 7.63 24.70 -3.11
CA PHE A 498 6.60 25.52 -3.74
C PHE A 498 5.19 25.09 -3.31
N LEU A 499 4.93 23.78 -3.25
CA LEU A 499 3.66 23.21 -2.83
C LEU A 499 3.30 23.60 -1.40
N ILE A 500 4.29 23.68 -0.49
CA ILE A 500 4.09 24.12 0.89
C ILE A 500 4.19 25.64 1.08
N GLN A 501 4.26 26.41 -0.01
CA GLN A 501 4.36 27.88 -0.02
C GLN A 501 5.66 28.45 0.60
N ASP A 502 6.70 27.61 0.70
CA ASP A 502 8.03 28.05 1.12
C ASP A 502 8.85 28.54 -0.09
N PHE A 503 8.43 29.70 -0.62
CA PHE A 503 9.05 30.29 -1.80
C PHE A 503 10.48 30.77 -1.56
N GLU A 504 10.83 31.16 -0.33
CA GLU A 504 12.20 31.58 0.01
C GLU A 504 13.16 30.41 -0.15
N ALA A 505 12.89 29.29 0.52
CA ALA A 505 13.73 28.10 0.41
C ALA A 505 13.72 27.52 -1.01
N ALA A 506 12.62 27.67 -1.76
CA ALA A 506 12.56 27.27 -3.16
C ALA A 506 13.50 28.12 -4.04
N LEU A 507 13.46 29.45 -3.88
CA LEU A 507 14.28 30.39 -4.66
C LEU A 507 15.76 30.27 -4.32
N ASP A 508 16.11 29.93 -3.08
CA ASP A 508 17.49 29.66 -2.67
C ASP A 508 18.14 28.54 -3.52
N LEU A 509 17.37 27.54 -3.94
CA LEU A 509 17.88 26.48 -4.83
C LEU A 509 18.29 27.04 -6.20
N SER A 510 17.49 27.96 -6.75
CA SER A 510 17.81 28.60 -8.03
C SER A 510 19.00 29.57 -7.87
N ALA A 511 19.05 30.33 -6.78
CA ALA A 511 20.15 31.23 -6.45
C ALA A 511 21.49 30.47 -6.25
N ALA A 512 21.43 29.24 -5.73
CA ALA A 512 22.57 28.32 -5.62
C ALA A 512 23.02 27.71 -6.96
N GLY A 513 22.46 28.15 -8.09
CA GLY A 513 22.85 27.73 -9.43
C GLY A 513 22.31 26.36 -9.85
N LYS A 514 21.24 25.86 -9.21
CA LYS A 514 20.56 24.63 -9.62
C LYS A 514 19.61 24.92 -10.79
N GLU A 515 19.51 24.02 -11.77
CA GLU A 515 18.69 24.22 -12.96
C GLU A 515 17.22 23.88 -12.68
N ILE A 516 16.49 24.89 -12.19
CA ILE A 516 15.06 24.81 -11.90
C ILE A 516 14.24 25.32 -13.10
N THR A 517 13.02 24.81 -13.23
CA THR A 517 12.06 25.28 -14.25
C THR A 517 11.79 26.79 -14.12
N PRO A 518 12.15 27.65 -15.10
CA PRO A 518 12.11 29.11 -14.95
C PRO A 518 10.72 29.69 -14.63
N GLU A 519 9.67 29.07 -15.15
CA GLU A 519 8.30 29.54 -14.97
C GLU A 519 7.84 29.47 -13.52
N LEU A 520 8.27 28.43 -12.78
CA LEU A 520 7.94 28.31 -11.35
C LEU A 520 8.77 29.26 -10.48
N VAL A 521 10.02 29.53 -10.86
CA VAL A 521 10.87 30.53 -10.19
C VAL A 521 10.20 31.90 -10.30
N MET A 522 9.74 32.27 -11.50
CA MET A 522 9.02 33.52 -11.73
C MET A 522 7.74 33.64 -10.88
N LEU A 523 6.97 32.55 -10.74
CA LEU A 523 5.78 32.55 -9.88
C LEU A 523 6.13 32.65 -8.38
N ALA A 524 7.16 31.95 -7.93
CA ALA A 524 7.62 32.04 -6.55
C ALA A 524 8.06 33.47 -6.21
N GLU A 525 8.82 34.13 -7.09
CA GLU A 525 9.21 35.54 -6.95
C GLU A 525 7.99 36.48 -6.93
N ARG A 526 7.03 36.26 -7.83
CA ARG A 526 5.83 37.10 -7.96
C ARG A 526 4.96 37.05 -6.70
N TYR A 527 4.80 35.87 -6.11
CA TYR A 527 3.86 35.63 -5.00
C TYR A 527 4.48 35.67 -3.60
N LEU A 528 5.81 35.64 -3.50
CA LEU A 528 6.55 35.78 -2.24
C LEU A 528 6.11 37.00 -1.37
N PRO A 529 5.87 38.20 -1.91
CA PRO A 529 5.50 39.37 -1.10
C PRO A 529 4.10 39.31 -0.47
N TYR A 530 3.24 38.40 -0.93
CA TYR A 530 1.84 38.29 -0.49
C TYR A 530 1.63 37.22 0.58
N ARG A 531 2.72 36.76 1.21
CA ARG A 531 2.66 35.83 2.33
C ARG A 531 2.33 36.56 3.63
N ASN A 532 1.48 35.95 4.44
CA ASN A 532 1.14 36.39 5.78
C ASN A 532 2.24 36.02 6.79
N ALA A 533 2.05 36.38 8.06
CA ALA A 533 3.02 36.10 9.13
C ALA A 533 3.26 34.60 9.37
N ASP A 534 2.30 33.75 9.00
CA ASP A 534 2.40 32.29 9.11
C ASP A 534 3.09 31.66 7.88
N GLY A 535 3.48 32.47 6.90
CA GLY A 535 4.19 32.03 5.70
C GLY A 535 3.30 31.51 4.58
N TYR A 536 2.01 31.83 4.56
CA TYR A 536 1.05 31.44 3.52
C TYR A 536 0.57 32.63 2.71
N VAL A 537 0.34 32.43 1.42
CA VAL A 537 -0.22 33.44 0.53
C VAL A 537 -1.65 33.75 0.94
N ASP A 538 -2.01 35.03 1.01
CA ASP A 538 -3.38 35.45 1.30
C ASP A 538 -4.39 34.91 0.27
N THR A 539 -5.66 34.83 0.65
CA THR A 539 -6.71 34.18 -0.16
C THR A 539 -6.82 34.75 -1.58
N ALA A 540 -6.75 36.07 -1.74
CA ALA A 540 -6.92 36.71 -3.04
C ALA A 540 -5.76 36.37 -3.97
N HIS A 541 -4.53 36.49 -3.48
CA HIS A 541 -3.33 36.17 -4.26
C HIS A 541 -3.13 34.67 -4.45
N PHE A 542 -3.60 33.83 -3.52
CA PHE A 542 -3.59 32.39 -3.69
C PHE A 542 -4.49 31.96 -4.86
N ILE A 543 -5.68 32.56 -4.99
CA ILE A 543 -6.56 32.35 -6.15
C ILE A 543 -5.86 32.77 -7.44
N SER A 544 -5.20 33.94 -7.45
CA SER A 544 -4.44 34.40 -8.62
C SER A 544 -3.26 33.48 -8.97
N LEU A 545 -2.51 33.00 -7.97
CA LEU A 545 -1.42 32.05 -8.16
C LEU A 545 -1.91 30.76 -8.81
N MET A 546 -3.02 30.24 -8.33
CA MET A 546 -3.66 29.04 -8.86
C MET A 546 -4.11 29.21 -10.31
N GLN A 547 -4.64 30.38 -10.66
CA GLN A 547 -4.99 30.72 -12.05
C GLN A 547 -3.75 30.87 -12.93
N ASP A 548 -2.71 31.54 -12.46
CA ASP A 548 -1.44 31.72 -13.16
C ASP A 548 -0.77 30.36 -13.44
N LEU A 549 -0.78 29.43 -12.47
CA LEU A 549 -0.24 28.08 -12.64
C LEU A 549 -0.93 27.34 -13.80
N VAL A 550 -2.26 27.41 -13.90
CA VAL A 550 -3.01 26.71 -14.95
C VAL A 550 -2.87 27.38 -16.31
N THR A 551 -2.74 28.70 -16.34
CA THR A 551 -2.67 29.48 -17.59
C THR A 551 -1.29 29.44 -18.23
N ILE A 552 -0.21 29.44 -17.43
CA ILE A 552 1.17 29.35 -17.93
C ILE A 552 1.43 28.01 -18.61
N ASP A 553 0.99 26.92 -18.00
CA ASP A 553 1.11 25.60 -18.58
C ASP A 553 -0.02 24.69 -18.10
N ARG A 554 -0.82 24.18 -19.04
CA ARG A 554 -1.93 23.26 -18.74
C ARG A 554 -1.47 21.98 -18.04
N TRP A 555 -0.21 21.57 -18.20
CA TRP A 555 0.39 20.43 -17.49
C TRP A 555 0.69 20.71 -16.01
N ARG A 556 0.53 21.96 -15.54
CA ARG A 556 0.72 22.37 -14.13
C ARG A 556 -0.56 22.41 -13.32
N ALA A 557 -1.72 22.18 -13.93
CA ALA A 557 -2.97 21.99 -13.21
C ALA A 557 -2.81 21.05 -11.99
N PRO A 558 -2.17 19.85 -12.13
CA PRO A 558 -1.98 18.97 -10.99
C PRO A 558 -1.24 19.62 -9.81
N LEU A 559 -0.22 20.44 -10.06
CA LEU A 559 0.52 21.11 -8.99
C LEU A 559 -0.37 22.11 -8.25
N ALA A 560 -1.15 22.89 -8.99
CA ALA A 560 -2.13 23.81 -8.42
C ALA A 560 -3.10 23.03 -7.51
N GLU A 561 -3.62 21.90 -7.97
CA GLU A 561 -4.65 21.16 -7.25
C GLU A 561 -4.14 20.48 -5.98
N LYS A 562 -2.90 19.97 -6.04
CA LYS A 562 -2.15 19.53 -4.87
C LYS A 562 -1.98 20.66 -3.85
N MET A 563 -1.73 21.87 -4.34
CA MET A 563 -1.53 23.07 -3.52
C MET A 563 -2.82 23.50 -2.84
N MET A 564 -3.96 23.46 -3.55
CA MET A 564 -5.28 23.71 -2.97
C MET A 564 -5.62 22.71 -1.85
N LEU A 565 -5.28 21.43 -2.07
CA LEU A 565 -5.46 20.37 -1.07
C LEU A 565 -4.63 20.62 0.19
N TYR A 566 -3.35 20.92 0.00
CA TYR A 566 -2.45 21.23 1.10
C TYR A 566 -2.93 22.49 1.86
N ASP A 567 -3.27 23.52 1.11
CA ASP A 567 -3.76 24.80 1.61
C ASP A 567 -5.07 24.64 2.39
N GLY A 568 -5.96 23.74 1.96
CA GLY A 568 -7.22 23.40 2.65
C GLY A 568 -7.06 22.82 4.06
N ILE A 569 -5.90 22.25 4.39
CA ILE A 569 -5.56 21.74 5.74
C ILE A 569 -5.17 22.91 6.67
N HIS A 570 -4.84 24.09 6.14
CA HIS A 570 -4.52 25.27 6.94
C HIS A 570 -5.76 25.85 7.60
N ASP A 571 -5.51 26.63 8.65
CA ASP A 571 -6.55 27.29 9.42
C ASP A 571 -7.05 28.55 8.68
N ARG A 572 -7.65 28.33 7.51
CA ARG A 572 -8.39 29.35 6.76
C ARG A 572 -9.82 29.41 7.27
N THR A 573 -10.38 30.62 7.27
CA THR A 573 -11.80 30.82 7.57
C THR A 573 -12.68 30.06 6.58
N HIS A 574 -13.91 29.74 6.98
CA HIS A 574 -14.86 29.09 6.07
C HIS A 574 -15.17 29.93 4.83
N GLU A 575 -15.14 31.27 4.97
CA GLU A 575 -15.31 32.21 3.86
C GLU A 575 -14.16 32.13 2.85
N ASP A 576 -12.92 32.07 3.33
CA ASP A 576 -11.74 31.89 2.49
C ASP A 576 -11.78 30.56 1.73
N LYS A 577 -12.10 29.46 2.43
CA LYS A 577 -12.24 28.13 1.82
C LYS A 577 -13.34 28.13 0.75
N LEU A 578 -14.45 28.83 1.00
CA LEU A 578 -15.53 28.99 0.03
C LEU A 578 -15.08 29.79 -1.20
N ALA A 579 -14.37 30.90 -1.00
CA ALA A 579 -13.86 31.75 -2.08
C ALA A 579 -12.88 31.00 -3.00
N ILE A 580 -11.93 30.27 -2.40
CA ILE A 580 -10.97 29.42 -3.14
C ILE A 580 -11.72 28.33 -3.91
N THR A 581 -12.64 27.61 -3.25
CA THR A 581 -13.45 26.57 -3.89
C THR A 581 -14.26 27.12 -5.06
N ARG A 582 -14.88 28.30 -4.91
CA ARG A 582 -15.65 28.98 -5.96
C ARG A 582 -14.79 29.29 -7.18
N ALA A 583 -13.65 29.93 -6.96
CA ALA A 583 -12.74 30.28 -8.04
C ALA A 583 -12.28 29.04 -8.82
N TRP A 584 -12.09 27.92 -8.12
CA TRP A 584 -11.68 26.67 -8.73
C TRP A 584 -12.79 25.96 -9.52
N VAL A 585 -14.01 25.93 -8.97
CA VAL A 585 -15.18 25.42 -9.70
C VAL A 585 -15.42 26.24 -10.97
N GLN A 586 -15.27 27.57 -10.91
CA GLN A 586 -15.34 28.45 -12.08
C GLN A 586 -14.26 28.16 -13.12
N LEU A 587 -13.02 27.93 -12.69
CA LEU A 587 -11.91 27.61 -13.60
C LEU A 587 -12.15 26.28 -14.34
N ASN A 588 -12.77 25.30 -13.68
CA ASN A 588 -13.12 24.02 -14.27
C ASN A 588 -14.41 24.05 -15.10
N ASN A 589 -15.27 25.03 -14.85
CA ASN A 589 -16.54 25.21 -15.55
C ASN A 589 -16.63 26.65 -16.08
N PRO A 590 -15.90 27.01 -17.15
CA PRO A 590 -15.86 28.39 -17.65
C PRO A 590 -17.23 28.94 -18.09
N ASN A 591 -18.15 28.04 -18.47
CA ASN A 591 -19.51 28.37 -18.90
C ASN A 591 -20.52 28.37 -17.74
N TRP A 592 -20.08 28.15 -16.51
CA TRP A 592 -20.95 28.26 -15.34
C TRP A 592 -21.36 29.72 -15.17
N GLN A 593 -22.66 29.97 -15.27
CA GLN A 593 -23.27 31.30 -15.15
C GLN A 593 -23.78 31.59 -13.73
N GLY A 594 -23.59 30.67 -12.77
CA GLY A 594 -24.28 30.68 -11.49
C GLY A 594 -23.49 31.31 -10.35
N GLU A 595 -24.06 32.33 -9.72
CA GLU A 595 -23.53 33.00 -8.52
C GLU A 595 -23.75 32.19 -7.22
N GLU A 596 -24.25 30.97 -7.33
CA GLU A 596 -24.90 30.24 -6.23
C GLU A 596 -24.05 29.05 -5.73
N LEU A 597 -22.83 29.36 -5.27
CA LEU A 597 -22.06 28.47 -4.39
C LEU A 597 -22.09 29.05 -2.97
N SER A 598 -22.76 28.36 -2.05
CA SER A 598 -22.84 28.70 -0.63
C SER A 598 -22.42 27.52 0.24
N TYR A 599 -21.91 27.84 1.43
CA TYR A 599 -21.48 26.88 2.43
C TYR A 599 -21.96 27.32 3.81
N ASP A 600 -22.68 26.43 4.49
CA ASP A 600 -23.07 26.57 5.89
C ASP A 600 -22.16 25.68 6.75
N PRO A 601 -21.29 26.26 7.60
CA PRO A 601 -20.34 25.50 8.40
C PRO A 601 -21.00 24.66 9.51
N ASP A 602 -22.13 25.09 10.06
CA ASP A 602 -22.77 24.42 11.20
C ASP A 602 -23.37 23.08 10.77
N SER A 603 -24.00 23.06 9.60
CA SER A 603 -24.58 21.84 9.02
C SER A 603 -23.66 21.13 8.02
N ALA A 604 -22.50 21.71 7.72
CA ALA A 604 -21.62 21.32 6.61
C ALA A 604 -22.39 21.16 5.28
N THR A 605 -23.34 22.07 5.02
CA THR A 605 -24.16 22.07 3.80
C THR A 605 -23.49 22.88 2.71
N VAL A 606 -23.24 22.26 1.57
CA VAL A 606 -22.80 22.95 0.34
C VAL A 606 -23.96 22.99 -0.63
N ARG A 607 -24.30 24.17 -1.13
CA ARG A 607 -25.23 24.33 -2.25
C ARG A 607 -24.44 24.84 -3.44
N LEU A 608 -24.45 24.07 -4.52
CA LEU A 608 -23.83 24.43 -5.79
C LEU A 608 -24.86 24.25 -6.91
N ARG A 609 -25.35 25.36 -7.44
CA ARG A 609 -26.35 25.35 -8.50
C ARG A 609 -25.91 26.11 -9.74
N GLY A 610 -26.64 25.88 -10.82
CA GLY A 610 -26.56 26.67 -12.04
C GLY A 610 -26.10 25.88 -13.25
N ILE A 611 -26.66 26.29 -14.38
CA ILE A 611 -26.38 25.71 -15.69
C ILE A 611 -24.89 25.90 -16.03
N GLY A 612 -24.26 24.84 -16.55
CA GLY A 612 -22.86 24.86 -16.97
C GLY A 612 -21.88 24.21 -16.00
N VAL A 613 -22.28 23.91 -14.75
CA VAL A 613 -21.49 23.03 -13.86
C VAL A 613 -21.56 21.61 -14.39
N LYS A 614 -20.46 21.11 -14.96
CA LYS A 614 -20.34 19.77 -15.53
C LYS A 614 -19.27 18.92 -14.85
N HIS A 615 -18.24 19.56 -14.31
CA HIS A 615 -17.05 18.91 -13.80
C HIS A 615 -16.68 19.44 -12.41
N LEU A 616 -16.86 18.59 -11.41
CA LEU A 616 -16.44 18.74 -10.02
C LEU A 616 -15.28 17.81 -9.67
N ASN A 617 -14.75 17.08 -10.64
CA ASN A 617 -13.51 16.35 -10.46
C ASN A 617 -12.44 16.83 -11.44
N ARG A 618 -11.19 16.61 -11.06
CA ARG A 618 -10.08 16.58 -12.01
C ARG A 618 -9.14 15.43 -11.69
N THR A 619 -8.42 15.04 -12.73
CA THR A 619 -7.55 13.87 -12.76
C THR A 619 -6.11 14.39 -12.66
N PHE A 620 -5.44 14.14 -11.54
CA PHE A 620 -3.98 14.37 -11.46
C PHE A 620 -3.28 13.10 -11.86
N ALA A 621 -2.16 13.25 -12.57
CA ALA A 621 -1.34 12.13 -12.96
C ALA A 621 -0.90 11.40 -11.70
N ALA A 622 -1.52 10.26 -11.42
CA ALA A 622 -1.03 9.32 -10.43
C ALA A 622 0.23 8.65 -10.98
N ALA A 623 1.06 8.13 -10.09
CA ALA A 623 2.20 7.27 -10.41
C ALA A 623 1.88 6.08 -11.35
N SER A 624 0.60 5.77 -11.57
CA SER A 624 0.13 4.82 -12.57
C SER A 624 -0.83 5.48 -13.58
N LYS A 625 -0.46 5.44 -14.87
CA LYS A 625 -1.36 5.83 -15.99
C LYS A 625 -2.66 5.02 -16.05
N ARG A 626 -2.76 3.89 -15.32
CA ARG A 626 -3.93 3.01 -15.32
C ARG A 626 -5.02 3.38 -14.31
N HIS A 627 -4.67 4.08 -13.23
CA HIS A 627 -5.62 4.47 -12.17
C HIS A 627 -5.28 5.87 -11.67
N PRO A 628 -5.79 6.93 -12.32
CA PRO A 628 -5.54 8.27 -11.84
C PRO A 628 -6.31 8.55 -10.55
N ASN A 629 -5.67 9.28 -9.63
CA ASN A 629 -6.35 9.78 -8.44
C ASN A 629 -7.30 10.89 -8.88
N ARG A 630 -8.60 10.66 -8.66
CA ARG A 630 -9.66 11.64 -8.89
C ARG A 630 -10.03 12.27 -7.57
N PHE A 631 -10.14 13.59 -7.57
CA PHE A 631 -10.46 14.37 -6.39
C PHE A 631 -11.62 15.32 -6.68
N CYS A 632 -12.62 15.36 -5.79
CA CYS A 632 -13.73 16.29 -5.89
C CYS A 632 -13.33 17.67 -5.38
N LEU A 633 -13.55 18.72 -6.15
CA LEU A 633 -13.16 20.10 -5.81
C LEU A 633 -13.82 20.60 -4.52
N LEU A 634 -14.98 20.06 -4.17
CA LEU A 634 -15.74 20.45 -2.97
C LEU A 634 -15.18 19.83 -1.68
N HIS A 635 -14.21 18.91 -1.75
CA HIS A 635 -13.73 18.18 -0.59
C HIS A 635 -13.06 19.08 0.46
N VAL A 636 -12.48 20.22 0.07
CA VAL A 636 -11.91 21.22 1.00
C VAL A 636 -12.97 21.73 2.00
N LEU A 637 -14.25 21.78 1.59
CA LEU A 637 -15.37 22.19 2.43
C LEU A 637 -15.93 21.06 3.30
N LYS A 638 -15.49 19.81 3.08
CA LYS A 638 -15.94 18.59 3.77
C LYS A 638 -17.47 18.50 3.90
N PRO A 639 -18.24 18.63 2.79
CA PRO A 639 -19.69 18.63 2.84
C PRO A 639 -20.24 17.34 3.45
N LYS A 640 -21.26 17.47 4.29
CA LYS A 640 -22.13 16.38 4.73
C LYS A 640 -23.45 16.39 3.98
N VAL A 641 -23.93 17.58 3.62
CA VAL A 641 -25.12 17.76 2.80
C VAL A 641 -24.71 18.47 1.52
N LEU A 642 -25.14 17.94 0.37
CA LEU A 642 -24.79 18.50 -0.92
C LEU A 642 -26.03 18.68 -1.80
N ASP A 643 -26.32 19.94 -2.17
CA ASP A 643 -27.38 20.32 -3.10
C ASP A 643 -26.76 20.67 -4.45
N LEU A 644 -27.02 19.83 -5.47
CA LEU A 644 -26.55 19.97 -6.85
C LEU A 644 -27.70 20.20 -7.83
N ARG A 645 -28.83 20.75 -7.37
CA ARG A 645 -29.97 20.99 -8.25
C ARG A 645 -29.61 21.94 -9.39
N GLU A 646 -30.26 21.74 -10.54
CA GLU A 646 -30.10 22.59 -11.74
C GLU A 646 -28.68 22.61 -12.31
N THR A 647 -27.83 21.67 -11.91
CA THR A 647 -26.49 21.52 -12.47
C THR A 647 -26.52 20.68 -13.76
N SER A 648 -25.44 20.72 -14.53
CA SER A 648 -25.30 19.91 -15.75
C SER A 648 -24.44 18.66 -15.51
N ILE A 649 -24.32 18.22 -14.26
CA ILE A 649 -23.56 17.03 -13.87
C ILE A 649 -24.35 15.79 -14.27
N SER A 650 -23.70 14.86 -14.95
CA SER A 650 -24.33 13.59 -15.36
C SER A 650 -23.63 12.35 -14.80
N ASP A 651 -22.37 12.49 -14.35
CA ASP A 651 -21.56 11.40 -13.79
C ASP A 651 -21.35 11.60 -12.29
N LEU A 652 -21.96 10.75 -11.47
CA LEU A 652 -21.79 10.82 -10.01
C LEU A 652 -20.42 10.32 -9.53
N SER A 653 -19.58 9.75 -10.41
CA SER A 653 -18.20 9.40 -10.06
C SER A 653 -17.37 10.61 -9.64
N GLU A 654 -17.80 11.81 -10.00
CA GLU A 654 -17.19 13.07 -9.58
C GLU A 654 -17.29 13.32 -8.06
N LEU A 655 -18.22 12.68 -7.38
CA LEU A 655 -18.47 12.84 -5.94
C LEU A 655 -17.83 11.73 -5.08
N ARG A 656 -17.12 10.78 -5.70
CA ARG A 656 -16.62 9.55 -5.04
C ARG A 656 -15.75 9.83 -3.79
N SER A 657 -15.03 10.94 -3.74
CA SER A 657 -14.16 11.31 -2.61
C SER A 657 -14.89 12.00 -1.45
N LEU A 658 -16.20 12.22 -1.55
CA LEU A 658 -17.00 12.90 -0.53
C LEU A 658 -17.74 11.92 0.37
N GLN A 659 -17.69 12.16 1.68
CA GLN A 659 -18.44 11.41 2.69
C GLN A 659 -19.75 12.13 3.02
N LEU A 660 -20.67 12.12 2.05
CA LEU A 660 -21.98 12.74 2.15
C LEU A 660 -22.92 11.92 3.05
N LEU A 661 -23.79 12.59 3.78
CA LEU A 661 -24.97 12.06 4.45
C LEU A 661 -26.21 12.26 3.57
N GLU A 662 -26.26 13.38 2.85
CA GLU A 662 -27.39 13.76 2.00
C GLU A 662 -26.94 14.31 0.65
N LEU A 663 -27.63 13.93 -0.41
CA LEU A 663 -27.38 14.38 -1.76
C LEU A 663 -28.69 14.72 -2.47
N ASP A 664 -28.82 15.94 -2.97
CA ASP A 664 -29.93 16.39 -3.80
C ASP A 664 -29.46 16.62 -5.25
N ILE A 665 -30.00 15.82 -6.17
CA ILE A 665 -29.68 15.86 -7.61
C ILE A 665 -30.95 15.99 -8.45
N ARG A 666 -32.01 16.57 -7.89
CA ARG A 666 -33.20 16.93 -8.66
C ARG A 666 -32.88 17.98 -9.71
N GLN A 667 -33.56 17.94 -10.85
CA GLN A 667 -33.34 18.82 -11.99
C GLN A 667 -31.90 18.77 -12.55
N THR A 668 -31.23 17.64 -12.36
CA THR A 668 -29.84 17.41 -12.79
C THR A 668 -29.81 16.15 -13.67
N PRO A 669 -29.13 16.16 -14.83
CA PRO A 669 -29.24 15.11 -15.86
C PRO A 669 -28.42 13.85 -15.51
N VAL A 670 -28.63 13.27 -14.32
CA VAL A 670 -28.01 12.03 -13.86
C VAL A 670 -28.85 10.85 -14.32
N THR A 671 -28.21 9.85 -14.91
CA THR A 671 -28.87 8.61 -15.38
C THR A 671 -28.27 7.34 -14.80
N ASP A 672 -27.20 7.44 -14.00
CA ASP A 672 -26.52 6.30 -13.40
C ASP A 672 -26.19 6.56 -11.93
N LEU A 673 -26.78 5.76 -11.05
CA LEU A 673 -26.55 5.82 -9.60
C LEU A 673 -25.47 4.85 -9.12
N SER A 674 -24.92 3.99 -10.00
CA SER A 674 -23.86 3.03 -9.66
C SER A 674 -22.65 3.65 -8.95
N PRO A 675 -22.21 4.89 -9.25
CA PRO A 675 -21.10 5.52 -8.53
C PRO A 675 -21.37 5.76 -7.04
N LEU A 676 -22.64 5.86 -6.61
CA LEU A 676 -23.03 6.05 -5.21
C LEU A 676 -22.94 4.75 -4.37
N MET A 677 -22.84 3.58 -5.01
CA MET A 677 -22.74 2.28 -4.32
C MET A 677 -21.57 2.18 -3.35
N GLY A 678 -20.47 2.91 -3.63
CA GLY A 678 -19.29 2.96 -2.77
C GLY A 678 -19.42 3.92 -1.58
N ASN A 679 -20.45 4.76 -1.55
CA ASN A 679 -20.64 5.77 -0.51
C ASN A 679 -21.36 5.16 0.70
N ARG A 680 -20.58 4.76 1.72
CA ARG A 680 -21.11 4.08 2.93
C ARG A 680 -21.82 5.03 3.90
N THR A 681 -21.59 6.33 3.79
CA THR A 681 -22.14 7.34 4.70
C THR A 681 -23.46 7.91 4.22
N LEU A 682 -23.75 7.83 2.92
CA LEU A 682 -24.97 8.40 2.35
C LEU A 682 -26.21 7.74 2.98
N ARG A 683 -27.15 8.58 3.41
CA ARG A 683 -28.41 8.20 4.05
C ARG A 683 -29.62 8.67 3.28
N ARG A 684 -29.59 9.88 2.69
CA ARG A 684 -30.72 10.43 1.93
C ARG A 684 -30.30 10.83 0.52
N LEU A 685 -31.11 10.46 -0.46
CA LEU A 685 -30.93 10.81 -1.87
C LEU A 685 -32.24 11.38 -2.43
N TYR A 686 -32.19 12.61 -2.92
CA TYR A 686 -33.34 13.29 -3.53
C TYR A 686 -33.24 13.23 -5.06
N LEU A 687 -34.30 12.71 -5.69
CA LEU A 687 -34.37 12.47 -7.14
C LEU A 687 -35.67 13.02 -7.74
N ASP A 688 -35.64 13.35 -9.04
CA ASP A 688 -36.86 13.65 -9.77
C ASP A 688 -37.71 12.36 -9.93
N PRO A 689 -39.05 12.46 -9.96
CA PRO A 689 -39.95 11.30 -9.94
C PRO A 689 -39.70 10.25 -11.03
N ASP A 690 -39.26 10.69 -12.22
CA ASP A 690 -39.13 9.88 -13.45
C ASP A 690 -37.70 9.85 -14.04
N ALA A 691 -36.69 10.43 -13.37
CA ALA A 691 -35.34 10.54 -13.94
C ALA A 691 -34.54 9.22 -13.94
N ILE A 692 -34.81 8.32 -12.98
CA ILE A 692 -34.04 7.09 -12.75
C ILE A 692 -34.98 5.87 -12.73
N SER A 693 -34.55 4.75 -13.33
CA SER A 693 -35.35 3.52 -13.32
C SER A 693 -35.46 2.88 -11.93
N ASP A 694 -36.61 2.28 -11.63
CA ASP A 694 -36.83 1.56 -10.37
C ASP A 694 -35.80 0.45 -10.13
N SER A 695 -35.25 -0.15 -11.19
CA SER A 695 -34.19 -1.15 -11.11
C SER A 695 -32.86 -0.62 -10.57
N GLN A 696 -32.47 0.62 -10.93
CA GLN A 696 -31.26 1.25 -10.40
C GLN A 696 -31.45 1.70 -8.96
N ILE A 697 -32.65 2.16 -8.60
CA ILE A 697 -32.98 2.49 -7.21
C ILE A 697 -32.97 1.24 -6.34
N ALA A 698 -33.53 0.12 -6.84
CA ALA A 698 -33.50 -1.16 -6.13
C ALA A 698 -32.08 -1.73 -5.96
N SER A 699 -31.12 -1.33 -6.81
CA SER A 699 -29.72 -1.74 -6.66
C SER A 699 -28.96 -0.97 -5.59
N LEU A 700 -29.48 0.16 -5.10
CA LEU A 700 -28.84 0.94 -4.03
C LEU A 700 -28.86 0.18 -2.69
N PRO A 701 -27.88 0.42 -1.80
CA PRO A 701 -27.91 -0.10 -0.45
C PRO A 701 -29.21 0.30 0.27
N LYS A 702 -29.84 -0.65 0.97
CA LYS A 702 -31.07 -0.42 1.76
C LYS A 702 -30.94 0.67 2.83
N SER A 703 -29.71 1.06 3.18
CA SER A 703 -29.42 2.14 4.10
C SER A 703 -29.64 3.54 3.53
N ILE A 704 -29.91 3.66 2.23
CA ILE A 704 -30.18 4.93 1.54
C ILE A 704 -31.69 5.08 1.36
N GLU A 705 -32.25 6.07 2.01
CA GLU A 705 -33.61 6.53 1.79
C GLU A 705 -33.66 7.37 0.51
N VAL A 706 -34.43 6.92 -0.46
CA VAL A 706 -34.64 7.64 -1.73
C VAL A 706 -35.96 8.40 -1.66
N ILE A 707 -35.88 9.72 -1.76
CA ILE A 707 -37.02 10.63 -1.64
C ILE A 707 -37.31 11.20 -3.03
N ARG A 708 -38.49 10.91 -3.57
CA ARG A 708 -38.97 11.46 -4.85
C ARG A 708 -39.94 12.61 -4.59
N GLY A 709 -39.74 13.75 -5.24
CA GLY A 709 -40.72 14.84 -5.16
C GLY A 709 -40.32 16.14 -5.86
N ASP A 710 -41.32 16.80 -6.44
CA ASP A 710 -41.20 18.05 -7.21
C ASP A 710 -41.20 19.33 -6.35
N GLY A 711 -40.97 19.22 -5.04
CA GLY A 711 -41.12 20.33 -4.10
C GLY A 711 -39.81 21.01 -3.72
N ASP A 712 -39.79 22.34 -3.73
CA ASP A 712 -38.69 23.20 -3.23
C ASP A 712 -38.57 23.21 -1.69
N THR A 713 -39.18 22.23 -1.01
CA THR A 713 -39.16 22.11 0.45
C THR A 713 -37.76 21.80 0.96
N LEU A 714 -37.22 22.82 1.62
CA LEU A 714 -35.92 22.91 2.28
C LEU A 714 -35.58 21.71 3.17
N LEU A 715 -34.27 21.44 3.21
CA LEU A 715 -33.54 20.99 4.40
C LEU A 715 -34.04 21.73 5.64
N GLY A 716 -35.00 21.18 6.36
CA GLY A 716 -35.42 21.62 7.69
C GLY A 716 -34.62 20.87 8.76
N PRO A 717 -34.35 21.47 9.93
CA PRO A 717 -33.66 20.79 11.02
C PRO A 717 -34.50 19.62 11.49
N ALA A 718 -33.83 18.51 11.81
CA ALA A 718 -34.45 17.29 12.30
C ALA A 718 -35.34 17.59 13.51
N SER A 719 -36.60 17.16 13.45
CA SER A 719 -37.44 16.98 14.64
C SER A 719 -37.05 15.66 15.30
N ASN A 720 -36.53 15.77 16.52
CA ASN A 720 -36.17 14.78 17.55
C ASN A 720 -36.30 13.29 17.24
#